data_AF-D3BRB9-F1
#
_entry.id   AF-D3BRB9-F1
#
_cell.length_a   1.000
_cell.length_b   1.000
_cell.length_c   1.000
_cell.angle_alpha   90.00
_cell.angle_beta   90.00
_cell.angle_gamma   90.00
#
_symmetry.space_group_name_H-M   'P 1'
#
loop_
_entity.id
_entity.type
_entity.pdbx_description
1 polymer ?
#
loop_
_entity_poly.entity_id
_entity_poly.type
_entity_poly.pdbx_seq_one_letter_code
_entity_poly.pdbx_strand_id
1 'polypeptide(L)'
;MTHLGFSFIYLSISILYIINVSIVHSQDPSVVVAGQTSAICYYTRTLNDDPILFPNQPGMSMFHDFFGNFAANGRTTIDSIYKYPENNCNIYVDGSSYWAPTLKQHGQVIKPFDQKTYYQVWNTSVHPVHPMPKGLQLIAGNPLSTIPSPNILNFFCKGSGYSTKKIDWCPAAYDDETGKTHVRFNIGGILFPDCWDGINIRPNFTYKNAVYSDSYGQCPQNYPFRIPRLNINIGYVMLDANLTDVVLSLNPIHNANGTLTWPWANVYSAHADFYNGWPEMSMKYMTEECFNKAVDCDHNIPRTYSVSTDNYAAVTLPNNSTIKVTNSLWLDLNTTSIPFFRIPLPKDAADSYWQEALMYYWGQDNNITSQHTMVYGYLISADVYNSKTPSCPTTGPNIPMWIGVNNLTYMTMDMTTLANKSLADGVTDIYLCIRPGTPGHSYSFQSGRGPWYPILKFKNPDAPPGVDQTTTTFTSTVVTSNPTSGVTTGASTGSTANPTSESTTVVDKIVTTKHGINIGLKKTKFLFLIFLKKFYKNKGIKTNKLLFIFFYRKIFSPYNFEIMNNNLFKLIINNSYIRKIIFNNVSLIHSIFEEPALKWSELIKSEYHLAYYGYIDTLKTLKIEKKNKKFNNRLAREKLHPIQVLDYVHTLPNVAAKQGNQQLLEYLLEAGEFFNGEELSLAVKNNHYHLISFLLEKFGQNQNLDSALCEYAEQGHFELFKQIYKYCTDDNEWSEIIDVAFRHRQLEIGEWLYRERGLACKPETATELLSFGDRDLIDWMINNKFKFSKDVLNEVIKMGDVQLFGRLYSQNLYYLNNDRAIKTAIQHNQMEMLNHLIFTRRLKYNSSNLAGIGAHGNLEMMKRIGGSKLQFFGKSAFSAAAENNLVDIIDHMHDIDLRISCKISSLKTIVERGNLDMLKHLHLTQPTTFRTELITKAAEFDHIDILEYLILELDIVPTTDGIEAAAAKGNIKSIEFIYNNTSVKPNVKALEKAITNNHYSVVKWIGINEPNLLQRFLTFSISKQFDIRIFKILRNGGSTFVCHDHIVNALKYGRFDIVELLMDIGSFLSDELMLSSIKKPVFTRHDIPFKSIRYFFTKYGEINNTDNIILQNFSTTDLEHAHFIFERLDDRQWSRFLLPLMKTSLGFTRYLLEYRQKPILPNFCYLNNDMVMIRNIMESTNE
;
A
#
# COMPACT_ATOMS: atom_id res chain seq x y z
N MET A 1 34.32 39.65 -61.94
CA MET A 1 34.12 40.75 -60.97
C MET A 1 32.75 41.32 -61.29
N THR A 2 31.68 41.15 -60.51
CA THR A 2 31.51 41.38 -59.07
C THR A 2 30.25 40.61 -58.61
N HIS A 3 30.40 39.62 -57.72
CA HIS A 3 29.35 39.10 -56.84
C HIS A 3 29.99 38.19 -55.76
N LEU A 4 30.96 38.74 -55.02
CA LEU A 4 31.75 38.05 -53.97
C LEU A 4 31.88 38.93 -52.71
N GLY A 5 30.75 39.44 -52.18
CA GLY A 5 30.77 40.41 -51.07
C GLY A 5 29.76 40.22 -49.93
N PHE A 6 28.77 39.34 -50.05
CA PHE A 6 27.70 39.23 -49.03
C PHE A 6 27.62 37.88 -48.30
N SER A 7 28.45 36.89 -48.66
CA SER A 7 28.44 35.56 -48.02
C SER A 7 29.36 35.41 -46.80
N PHE A 8 30.10 36.46 -46.41
CA PHE A 8 31.09 36.39 -45.32
C PHE A 8 30.65 36.97 -43.96
N ILE A 9 29.48 37.62 -43.88
CA ILE A 9 28.94 38.15 -42.60
C ILE A 9 27.95 37.15 -41.96
N TYR A 10 27.32 36.27 -42.74
CA TYR A 10 26.46 35.21 -42.20
C TYR A 10 27.24 33.98 -41.70
N LEU A 11 28.48 33.75 -42.14
CA LEU A 11 29.27 32.61 -41.70
C LEU A 11 29.96 32.81 -40.33
N SER A 12 30.17 34.05 -39.90
CA SER A 12 30.82 34.39 -38.63
C SER A 12 29.84 34.53 -37.45
N ILE A 13 28.55 34.75 -37.72
CA ILE A 13 27.48 34.75 -36.69
C ILE A 13 26.96 33.32 -36.42
N SER A 14 27.04 32.41 -37.39
CA SER A 14 26.67 31.00 -37.19
C SER A 14 27.71 30.18 -36.42
N ILE A 15 28.98 30.60 -36.38
CA ILE A 15 30.04 29.88 -35.63
C ILE A 15 30.03 30.25 -34.14
N LEU A 16 29.54 31.45 -33.76
CA LEU A 16 29.33 31.82 -32.35
C LEU A 16 28.02 31.24 -31.75
N TYR A 17 27.07 30.81 -32.58
CA TYR A 17 25.87 30.08 -32.13
C TYR A 17 26.13 28.57 -31.96
N ILE A 18 27.16 28.02 -32.61
CA ILE A 18 27.56 26.60 -32.51
C ILE A 18 28.46 26.32 -31.30
N ILE A 19 29.06 27.35 -30.67
CA ILE A 19 29.91 27.18 -29.47
C ILE A 19 29.12 27.34 -28.15
N ASN A 20 27.91 27.93 -28.16
CA ASN A 20 27.08 28.11 -26.95
C ASN A 20 25.89 27.15 -26.79
N VAL A 21 25.78 26.11 -27.63
CA VAL A 21 24.74 25.04 -27.49
C VAL A 21 25.37 23.66 -27.29
N SER A 22 26.62 23.59 -26.84
CA SER A 22 27.31 22.32 -26.53
C SER A 22 27.30 21.93 -25.04
N ILE A 23 26.42 22.50 -24.20
CA ILE A 23 26.22 22.03 -22.81
C ILE A 23 24.74 22.18 -22.39
N VAL A 24 23.82 21.45 -23.04
CA VAL A 24 22.54 21.08 -22.43
C VAL A 24 22.13 19.71 -22.98
N HIS A 25 22.21 18.70 -22.10
CA HIS A 25 21.52 17.40 -22.14
C HIS A 25 21.35 16.70 -23.50
N SER A 26 22.27 15.77 -23.79
CA SER A 26 21.95 14.61 -24.62
C SER A 26 20.88 13.77 -23.92
N GLN A 27 19.61 13.92 -24.30
CA GLN A 27 18.60 12.89 -24.05
C GLN A 27 18.71 11.84 -25.16
N ASP A 28 19.20 10.67 -24.76
CA ASP A 28 19.32 9.44 -25.56
C ASP A 28 17.92 8.92 -25.97
N PRO A 29 17.70 8.40 -27.19
CA PRO A 29 16.40 7.90 -27.62
C PRO A 29 16.17 6.45 -27.15
N SER A 30 14.91 6.12 -26.81
CA SER A 30 14.37 4.78 -26.50
C SER A 30 14.75 4.13 -25.16
N VAL A 31 14.28 4.69 -24.05
CA VAL A 31 14.15 3.93 -22.79
C VAL A 31 12.89 3.06 -22.89
N VAL A 32 13.07 1.76 -23.05
CA VAL A 32 12.03 0.76 -22.74
C VAL A 32 11.69 0.92 -21.27
N VAL A 33 10.44 1.25 -20.93
CA VAL A 33 9.97 1.32 -19.53
C VAL A 33 10.34 -0.01 -18.87
N ALA A 34 11.23 0.06 -17.91
CA ALA A 34 11.78 -1.08 -17.24
C ALA A 34 11.28 -1.08 -15.79
N GLY A 35 10.90 -2.27 -15.30
CA GLY A 35 10.25 -2.39 -14.00
C GLY A 35 11.11 -1.80 -12.88
N GLN A 36 10.50 -1.01 -12.00
CA GLN A 36 11.15 -0.47 -10.82
C GLN A 36 10.34 -0.73 -9.55
N THR A 37 11.01 -0.69 -8.40
CA THR A 37 10.36 -0.57 -7.09
C THR A 37 11.20 0.36 -6.21
N SER A 38 10.61 0.86 -5.13
CA SER A 38 11.32 1.72 -4.19
C SER A 38 11.00 1.40 -2.75
N ALA A 39 12.05 1.28 -1.93
CA ALA A 39 11.94 1.23 -0.48
C ALA A 39 12.20 2.63 0.09
N ILE A 40 11.30 3.11 0.95
CA ILE A 40 11.47 4.31 1.77
C ILE A 40 11.70 3.82 3.19
N CYS A 41 12.87 4.13 3.75
CA CYS A 41 13.26 3.77 5.10
C CYS A 41 13.60 5.05 5.88
N TYR A 42 13.22 5.10 7.16
CA TYR A 42 13.46 6.27 7.99
C TYR A 42 14.78 6.16 8.75
N TYR A 43 15.31 7.31 9.18
CA TYR A 43 16.49 7.35 10.03
C TYR A 43 16.30 6.46 11.27
N THR A 44 17.34 5.70 11.62
CA THR A 44 17.34 4.85 12.82
C THR A 44 18.30 5.36 13.89
N ARG A 45 19.58 5.58 13.55
CA ARG A 45 20.66 5.96 14.46
C ARG A 45 21.86 6.50 13.71
N THR A 46 22.70 7.26 14.40
CA THR A 46 24.04 7.64 13.94
C THR A 46 25.07 6.85 14.72
N LEU A 47 25.97 6.14 14.04
CA LEU A 47 27.07 5.38 14.64
C LEU A 47 28.38 5.64 13.90
N ASN A 48 29.52 5.53 14.58
CA ASN A 48 30.85 5.51 13.99
C ASN A 48 31.25 4.09 13.55
N ASP A 49 30.31 3.43 12.86
CA ASP A 49 30.38 2.03 12.46
C ASP A 49 30.30 1.87 10.94
N ASP A 50 31.03 0.90 10.42
CA ASP A 50 30.93 0.46 9.02
C ASP A 50 31.28 -1.04 8.96
N PRO A 51 30.28 -1.94 8.97
CA PRO A 51 30.52 -3.37 8.95
C PRO A 51 31.07 -3.90 7.61
N ILE A 52 31.11 -3.08 6.55
CA ILE A 52 31.68 -3.46 5.26
C ILE A 52 33.19 -3.23 5.27
N LEU A 53 33.64 -2.01 5.58
CA LEU A 53 35.06 -1.63 5.55
C LEU A 53 35.79 -1.94 6.88
N PHE A 54 35.09 -1.89 8.01
CA PHE A 54 35.61 -2.15 9.35
C PHE A 54 34.82 -3.27 10.05
N PRO A 55 34.79 -4.49 9.48
CA PRO A 55 33.99 -5.58 10.01
C PRO A 55 34.41 -5.97 11.43
N ASN A 56 33.44 -6.07 12.33
CA ASN A 56 33.61 -6.39 13.75
C ASN A 56 34.50 -5.39 14.52
N GLN A 57 34.61 -4.16 14.02
CA GLN A 57 35.39 -3.08 14.62
C GLN A 57 34.49 -1.85 14.84
N PRO A 58 33.54 -1.93 15.78
CA PRO A 58 32.66 -0.81 16.06
C PRO A 58 33.49 0.38 16.56
N GLY A 59 33.11 1.57 16.13
CA GLY A 59 33.71 2.83 16.52
C GLY A 59 34.88 3.32 15.66
N MET A 60 35.28 2.55 14.65
CA MET A 60 36.50 2.81 13.87
C MET A 60 36.29 3.66 12.60
N SER A 61 35.05 3.89 12.18
CA SER A 61 34.75 4.65 10.95
C SER A 61 34.32 6.09 11.23
N MET A 62 33.98 6.81 10.16
CA MET A 62 33.25 8.07 10.22
C MET A 62 31.84 7.89 10.78
N PHE A 63 31.20 8.98 11.19
CA PHE A 63 29.79 8.95 11.59
C PHE A 63 28.91 8.63 10.38
N HIS A 64 28.13 7.57 10.49
CA HIS A 64 27.14 7.17 9.50
C HIS A 64 25.74 7.23 10.10
N ASP A 65 24.80 7.77 9.32
CA ASP A 65 23.37 7.70 9.59
C ASP A 65 22.82 6.41 8.96
N PHE A 66 22.23 5.54 9.78
CA PHE A 66 21.71 4.22 9.38
C PHE A 66 20.19 4.26 9.13
N PHE A 67 19.75 3.48 8.14
CA PHE A 67 18.35 3.33 7.72
C PHE A 67 17.97 1.84 7.58
N GLY A 68 16.68 1.55 7.67
CA GLY A 68 16.12 0.21 7.50
C GLY A 68 16.28 -0.67 8.73
N ASN A 69 17.14 -1.69 8.66
CA ASN A 69 17.31 -2.68 9.72
C ASN A 69 17.73 -2.09 11.09
N PHE A 70 16.98 -2.40 12.14
CA PHE A 70 17.23 -1.88 13.50
C PHE A 70 18.45 -2.49 14.20
N ALA A 71 18.92 -3.67 13.77
CA ALA A 71 20.02 -4.38 14.40
C ALA A 71 21.40 -4.09 13.75
N ALA A 72 21.43 -3.39 12.61
CA ALA A 72 22.68 -3.09 11.89
C ALA A 72 23.68 -2.23 12.70
N ASN A 73 24.93 -2.65 12.81
CA ASN A 73 26.02 -1.94 13.48
C ASN A 73 27.37 -2.49 13.00
N GLY A 74 28.48 -2.05 13.59
CA GLY A 74 29.84 -2.46 13.21
C GLY A 74 30.13 -3.96 13.39
N ARG A 75 29.26 -4.70 14.10
CA ARG A 75 29.34 -6.16 14.28
C ARG A 75 28.37 -6.94 13.39
N THR A 76 27.65 -6.28 12.49
CA THR A 76 26.69 -6.94 11.62
C THR A 76 27.36 -7.96 10.70
N THR A 77 26.80 -9.17 10.75
CA THR A 77 27.12 -10.29 9.88
C THR A 77 25.91 -10.66 9.03
N ILE A 78 26.14 -11.49 8.02
CA ILE A 78 25.07 -12.02 7.16
C ILE A 78 24.04 -12.73 8.01
N ASP A 79 24.45 -13.59 8.94
CA ASP A 79 23.48 -14.31 9.78
C ASP A 79 22.66 -13.37 10.65
N SER A 80 23.29 -12.33 11.22
CA SER A 80 22.57 -11.39 12.08
C SER A 80 21.53 -10.53 11.35
N ILE A 81 21.82 -10.08 10.11
CA ILE A 81 20.89 -9.21 9.37
C ILE A 81 19.60 -9.95 8.98
N TYR A 82 19.70 -11.27 8.74
CA TYR A 82 18.53 -12.13 8.46
C TYR A 82 17.86 -12.68 9.72
N LYS A 83 18.59 -12.82 10.82
CA LYS A 83 18.03 -13.27 12.11
C LYS A 83 17.17 -12.20 12.78
N TYR A 84 17.50 -10.93 12.56
CA TYR A 84 16.79 -9.77 13.10
C TYR A 84 16.34 -8.86 11.94
N PRO A 85 15.29 -9.26 11.18
CA PRO A 85 14.88 -8.57 9.97
C PRO A 85 14.03 -7.30 10.24
N GLU A 86 13.77 -6.96 11.50
CA GLU A 86 12.93 -5.83 11.87
C GLU A 86 13.50 -4.50 11.34
N ASN A 87 12.64 -3.73 10.68
CA ASN A 87 13.00 -2.49 10.00
C ASN A 87 11.86 -1.46 10.07
N ASN A 88 12.14 -0.25 9.61
CA ASN A 88 11.18 0.86 9.49
C ASN A 88 10.90 1.23 8.02
N CYS A 89 11.07 0.33 7.08
CA CYS A 89 10.83 0.59 5.67
C CYS A 89 9.35 0.42 5.30
N ASN A 90 8.88 1.13 4.27
CA ASN A 90 7.53 0.95 3.72
C ASN A 90 7.32 -0.43 3.08
N ILE A 91 8.39 -1.13 2.69
CA ILE A 91 8.36 -2.53 2.27
C ILE A 91 8.91 -3.38 3.43
N TYR A 92 8.00 -3.84 4.30
CA TYR A 92 8.37 -4.51 5.56
C TYR A 92 9.26 -5.74 5.38
N VAL A 93 9.19 -6.43 4.24
CA VAL A 93 10.01 -7.61 3.97
C VAL A 93 11.48 -7.25 3.64
N ASP A 94 11.78 -5.98 3.39
CA ASP A 94 13.15 -5.51 3.19
C ASP A 94 13.92 -5.47 4.53
N GLY A 95 14.62 -6.56 4.83
CA GLY A 95 15.50 -6.65 6.00
C GLY A 95 16.85 -5.95 5.82
N SER A 96 17.08 -5.22 4.72
CA SER A 96 18.37 -4.61 4.39
C SER A 96 18.71 -3.42 5.28
N SER A 97 19.99 -3.07 5.31
CA SER A 97 20.45 -1.83 5.94
C SER A 97 21.19 -0.97 4.93
N TYR A 98 20.98 0.34 5.08
CA TYR A 98 21.59 1.39 4.27
C TYR A 98 22.23 2.37 5.22
N TRP A 99 23.39 2.92 4.88
CA TRP A 99 23.96 4.03 5.65
C TRP A 99 24.76 4.97 4.77
N ALA A 100 24.91 6.21 5.24
CA ALA A 100 25.65 7.26 4.57
C ALA A 100 26.28 8.21 5.60
N PRO A 101 27.32 8.99 5.22
CA PRO A 101 27.97 9.92 6.13
C PRO A 101 27.00 10.94 6.72
N THR A 102 27.15 11.19 8.01
CA THR A 102 26.38 12.22 8.72
C THR A 102 26.66 13.60 8.14
N LEU A 103 25.59 14.39 7.98
CA LEU A 103 25.64 15.75 7.47
C LEU A 103 25.70 16.78 8.60
N LYS A 104 26.40 17.87 8.35
CA LYS A 104 26.55 19.00 9.28
C LYS A 104 26.39 20.34 8.55
N GLN A 105 25.71 21.29 9.20
CA GLN A 105 25.51 22.67 8.76
C GLN A 105 25.67 23.60 9.98
N HIS A 106 26.34 24.74 9.84
CA HIS A 106 26.60 25.72 10.91
C HIS A 106 27.19 25.13 12.19
N GLY A 107 28.04 24.11 12.07
CA GLY A 107 28.57 23.45 13.27
C GLY A 107 27.63 22.40 13.90
N GLN A 108 26.41 22.22 13.39
CA GLN A 108 25.39 21.34 13.93
C GLN A 108 25.11 20.14 13.02
N VAL A 109 24.99 18.95 13.61
CA VAL A 109 24.62 17.73 12.88
C VAL A 109 23.15 17.81 12.47
N ILE A 110 22.87 17.56 11.19
CA ILE A 110 21.53 17.54 10.63
C ILE A 110 21.14 16.09 10.37
N LYS A 111 20.14 15.60 11.11
CA LYS A 111 19.61 14.26 10.91
C LYS A 111 18.75 14.21 9.65
N PRO A 112 18.89 13.17 8.81
CA PRO A 112 18.01 12.94 7.68
C PRO A 112 16.61 12.54 8.18
N PHE A 113 15.56 12.93 7.46
CA PHE A 113 14.20 12.51 7.82
C PHE A 113 13.86 11.14 7.21
N ASP A 114 14.22 10.91 5.95
CA ASP A 114 14.06 9.64 5.28
C ASP A 114 15.18 9.37 4.26
N GLN A 115 15.17 8.13 3.78
CA GLN A 115 16.00 7.65 2.70
C GLN A 115 15.11 6.85 1.75
N LYS A 116 15.19 7.13 0.45
CA LYS A 116 14.48 6.42 -0.62
C LYS A 116 15.47 5.70 -1.54
N THR A 117 15.41 4.38 -1.58
CA THR A 117 16.16 3.51 -2.50
C THR A 117 15.27 3.14 -3.66
N TYR A 118 15.67 3.48 -4.88
CA TYR A 118 15.08 2.89 -6.08
C TYR A 118 15.90 1.67 -6.51
N TYR A 119 15.21 0.57 -6.79
CA TYR A 119 15.74 -0.62 -7.45
C TYR A 119 15.37 -0.54 -8.92
N GLN A 120 16.34 -0.15 -9.76
CA GLN A 120 16.10 0.23 -11.14
C GLN A 120 16.76 -0.74 -12.10
N VAL A 121 16.10 -0.98 -13.23
CA VAL A 121 16.60 -1.79 -14.34
C VAL A 121 16.32 -1.07 -15.66
N TRP A 122 16.99 -1.49 -16.73
CA TRP A 122 16.73 -1.02 -18.11
C TRP A 122 17.24 -2.07 -19.08
N ASN A 123 16.70 -2.14 -20.31
CA ASN A 123 17.13 -3.10 -21.33
C ASN A 123 17.14 -4.58 -20.86
N THR A 124 16.23 -4.97 -19.96
CA THR A 124 16.18 -6.34 -19.40
C THR A 124 15.85 -7.41 -20.42
N SER A 125 15.24 -7.04 -21.55
CA SER A 125 15.00 -7.95 -22.69
C SER A 125 16.27 -8.41 -23.40
N VAL A 126 17.36 -7.65 -23.30
CA VAL A 126 18.67 -7.96 -23.89
C VAL A 126 19.65 -8.43 -22.81
N HIS A 127 19.65 -7.74 -21.66
CA HIS A 127 20.53 -8.02 -20.53
C HIS A 127 19.68 -8.20 -19.26
N PRO A 128 19.11 -9.40 -19.03
CA PRO A 128 18.30 -9.65 -17.86
C PRO A 128 19.11 -9.48 -16.57
N VAL A 129 18.42 -9.06 -15.52
CA VAL A 129 19.01 -8.95 -14.18
C VAL A 129 18.88 -10.26 -13.42
N HIS A 130 19.77 -10.48 -12.45
CA HIS A 130 19.82 -11.61 -11.56
C HIS A 130 19.46 -11.18 -10.14
N PRO A 131 18.88 -12.07 -9.32
CA PRO A 131 18.65 -11.78 -7.90
C PRO A 131 19.98 -11.45 -7.21
N MET A 132 19.99 -10.42 -6.36
CA MET A 132 21.15 -10.15 -5.51
C MET A 132 21.37 -11.34 -4.55
N PRO A 133 22.60 -11.86 -4.44
CA PRO A 133 22.89 -12.95 -3.52
C PRO A 133 22.69 -12.51 -2.07
N LYS A 134 22.35 -13.49 -1.22
CA LYS A 134 22.16 -13.30 0.22
C LYS A 134 23.36 -12.58 0.85
N GLY A 135 23.10 -11.46 1.53
CA GLY A 135 24.14 -10.70 2.23
C GLY A 135 25.12 -9.94 1.33
N LEU A 136 24.80 -9.72 0.04
CA LEU A 136 25.57 -8.84 -0.83
C LEU A 136 25.76 -7.45 -0.19
N GLN A 137 27.00 -6.96 -0.22
CA GLN A 137 27.38 -5.64 0.28
C GLN A 137 27.93 -4.81 -0.87
N LEU A 138 27.52 -3.56 -0.95
CA LEU A 138 27.92 -2.63 -2.01
C LEU A 138 28.24 -1.25 -1.41
N ILE A 139 29.13 -0.52 -2.08
CA ILE A 139 29.51 0.86 -1.74
C ILE A 139 29.41 1.70 -3.01
N ALA A 140 28.89 2.92 -2.89
CA ALA A 140 28.73 3.87 -3.99
C ALA A 140 29.25 5.25 -3.59
N GLY A 141 29.83 6.00 -4.52
CA GLY A 141 30.43 7.32 -4.24
C GLY A 141 31.92 7.25 -3.86
N ASN A 142 32.48 8.38 -3.44
CA ASN A 142 33.89 8.47 -3.08
C ASN A 142 34.11 9.48 -1.94
N PRO A 143 34.52 9.04 -0.73
CA PRO A 143 34.75 9.92 0.42
C PRO A 143 35.87 10.94 0.22
N LEU A 144 36.75 10.75 -0.77
CA LEU A 144 37.87 11.65 -1.05
C LEU A 144 37.58 12.64 -2.18
N SER A 145 36.37 12.62 -2.76
CA SER A 145 36.07 13.49 -3.90
C SER A 145 35.89 14.94 -3.47
N THR A 146 36.51 15.84 -4.24
CA THR A 146 36.33 17.29 -4.11
C THR A 146 35.71 17.91 -5.37
N ILE A 147 35.28 17.08 -6.32
CA ILE A 147 34.75 17.50 -7.61
C ILE A 147 33.40 16.80 -7.93
N PRO A 148 32.54 17.42 -8.76
CA PRO A 148 31.30 16.80 -9.23
C PRO A 148 31.48 15.40 -9.83
N SER A 149 30.56 14.49 -9.52
CA SER A 149 30.50 13.13 -10.09
C SER A 149 29.13 12.90 -10.74
N PRO A 150 28.84 13.52 -11.90
CA PRO A 150 27.49 13.62 -12.47
C PRO A 150 26.81 12.29 -12.81
N ASN A 151 27.58 11.20 -12.94
CA ASN A 151 27.08 9.86 -13.24
C ASN A 151 26.87 8.98 -11.99
N ILE A 152 27.17 9.49 -10.79
CA ILE A 152 27.12 8.74 -9.52
C ILE A 152 26.42 9.52 -8.41
N LEU A 153 26.38 10.85 -8.48
CA LEU A 153 25.87 11.71 -7.41
C LEU A 153 25.15 12.93 -8.00
N ASN A 154 24.00 13.27 -7.44
CA ASN A 154 23.30 14.53 -7.68
C ASN A 154 22.80 15.15 -6.37
N PHE A 155 22.40 16.40 -6.47
CA PHE A 155 21.82 17.16 -5.38
C PHE A 155 20.49 17.70 -5.84
N PHE A 156 19.49 17.68 -4.98
CA PHE A 156 18.19 18.24 -5.26
C PHE A 156 17.81 19.25 -4.19
N CYS A 157 17.25 20.37 -4.62
CA CYS A 157 16.64 21.35 -3.74
C CYS A 157 15.20 21.63 -4.19
N LYS A 158 14.25 21.54 -3.26
CA LYS A 158 12.84 21.85 -3.55
C LYS A 158 12.72 23.34 -3.92
N GLY A 159 12.29 23.63 -5.15
CA GLY A 159 12.21 24.99 -5.70
C GLY A 159 13.37 25.39 -6.63
N SER A 160 14.48 24.64 -6.64
CA SER A 160 15.61 24.87 -7.57
C SER A 160 15.92 23.68 -8.48
N GLY A 161 15.38 22.49 -8.19
CA GLY A 161 15.52 21.30 -9.01
C GLY A 161 16.82 20.52 -8.74
N TYR A 162 17.18 19.65 -9.70
CA TYR A 162 18.37 18.80 -9.63
C TYR A 162 19.62 19.51 -10.15
N SER A 163 20.76 19.25 -9.52
CA SER A 163 22.07 19.71 -9.92
C SER A 163 23.12 18.62 -9.69
N THR A 164 24.09 18.50 -10.61
CA THR A 164 25.27 17.64 -10.43
C THR A 164 26.42 18.39 -9.74
N LYS A 165 26.29 19.71 -9.59
CA LYS A 165 27.20 20.57 -8.84
C LYS A 165 26.61 20.90 -7.47
N LYS A 166 27.48 21.20 -6.51
CA LYS A 166 27.08 21.71 -5.20
C LYS A 166 26.07 22.84 -5.35
N ILE A 167 25.00 22.76 -4.57
CA ILE A 167 23.99 23.80 -4.43
C ILE A 167 24.39 24.63 -3.21
N ASP A 168 24.73 25.90 -3.40
CA ASP A 168 25.11 26.80 -2.30
C ASP A 168 23.90 27.50 -1.68
N TRP A 169 22.78 27.58 -2.39
CA TRP A 169 21.55 28.22 -1.93
C TRP A 169 20.33 27.38 -2.29
N CYS A 170 19.49 27.07 -1.30
CA CYS A 170 18.29 26.27 -1.46
C CYS A 170 17.07 26.99 -0.86
N PRO A 171 16.12 27.48 -1.67
CA PRO A 171 14.97 28.21 -1.15
C PRO A 171 14.10 27.35 -0.23
N ALA A 172 13.50 27.98 0.78
CA ALA A 172 12.50 27.34 1.60
C ALA A 172 11.21 27.14 0.79
N ALA A 173 10.60 25.97 0.91
CA ALA A 173 9.39 25.61 0.19
C ALA A 173 8.29 25.21 1.18
N TYR A 174 7.05 25.55 0.83
CA TYR A 174 5.88 25.12 1.59
C TYR A 174 5.72 23.59 1.52
N ASP A 175 5.27 23.01 2.62
CA ASP A 175 5.03 21.59 2.79
C ASP A 175 3.58 21.37 3.22
N ASP A 176 2.80 20.78 2.31
CA ASP A 176 1.35 20.59 2.48
C ASP A 176 1.01 19.60 3.61
N GLU A 177 1.92 18.66 3.92
CA GLU A 177 1.69 17.63 4.94
C GLU A 177 1.94 18.17 6.36
N THR A 178 2.94 19.04 6.52
CA THR A 178 3.30 19.62 7.83
C THR A 178 2.73 21.01 8.05
N GLY A 179 2.21 21.65 7.00
CA GLY A 179 1.69 23.03 7.01
C GLY A 179 2.76 24.09 7.27
N LYS A 180 4.04 23.75 7.10
CA LYS A 180 5.19 24.61 7.42
C LYS A 180 6.06 24.86 6.19
N THR A 181 6.87 25.91 6.25
CA THR A 181 7.86 26.21 5.21
C THR A 181 9.23 25.77 5.70
N HIS A 182 9.88 24.89 4.93
CA HIS A 182 11.17 24.28 5.28
C HIS A 182 12.09 24.25 4.06
N VAL A 183 13.41 24.32 4.30
CA VAL A 183 14.42 24.11 3.25
C VAL A 183 14.63 22.60 3.08
N ARG A 184 14.16 22.05 1.96
CA ARG A 184 14.29 20.62 1.65
C ARG A 184 15.44 20.41 0.68
N PHE A 185 16.48 19.72 1.16
CA PHE A 185 17.67 19.37 0.41
C PHE A 185 17.84 17.85 0.40
N ASN A 186 18.11 17.28 -0.77
CA ASN A 186 18.40 15.86 -0.89
C ASN A 186 19.79 15.64 -1.48
N ILE A 187 20.53 14.73 -0.85
CA ILE A 187 21.69 14.11 -1.48
C ILE A 187 21.14 12.89 -2.22
N GLY A 188 21.09 12.99 -3.54
CA GLY A 188 20.34 12.10 -4.39
C GLY A 188 21.18 11.44 -5.45
N GLY A 189 20.56 10.53 -6.20
CA GLY A 189 21.21 9.90 -7.34
C GLY A 189 22.49 9.17 -6.95
N ILE A 190 22.62 8.67 -5.71
CA ILE A 190 23.78 7.87 -5.30
C ILE A 190 23.64 6.50 -5.96
N LEU A 191 24.25 6.36 -7.14
CA LEU A 191 24.13 5.17 -7.97
C LEU A 191 25.14 4.11 -7.55
N PHE A 192 24.63 2.94 -7.17
CA PHE A 192 25.45 1.76 -6.86
C PHE A 192 25.87 1.00 -8.12
N PRO A 193 27.01 0.30 -8.08
CA PRO A 193 27.39 -0.63 -9.13
C PRO A 193 26.37 -1.76 -9.27
N ASP A 194 26.13 -2.20 -10.51
CA ASP A 194 25.08 -3.15 -10.87
C ASP A 194 25.59 -4.40 -11.62
N CYS A 195 26.90 -4.58 -11.72
CA CYS A 195 27.56 -5.76 -12.27
C CYS A 195 28.42 -6.43 -11.20
N TRP A 196 27.98 -7.58 -10.72
CA TRP A 196 28.62 -8.36 -9.66
C TRP A 196 29.56 -9.43 -10.24
N ASP A 197 30.66 -9.72 -9.53
CA ASP A 197 31.69 -10.69 -9.93
C ASP A 197 31.24 -12.15 -9.88
N GLY A 198 30.11 -12.45 -9.24
CA GLY A 198 29.58 -13.81 -9.11
C GLY A 198 30.15 -14.63 -7.96
N ILE A 199 31.11 -14.09 -7.20
CA ILE A 199 31.89 -14.83 -6.21
C ILE A 199 31.92 -14.10 -4.87
N ASN A 200 32.29 -12.83 -4.84
CA ASN A 200 32.54 -12.11 -3.59
C ASN A 200 31.36 -11.24 -3.22
N ILE A 201 30.81 -11.45 -2.04
CA ILE A 201 29.67 -10.66 -1.54
C ILE A 201 30.06 -9.36 -0.86
N ARG A 202 31.36 -9.11 -0.60
CA ARG A 202 31.83 -7.93 0.15
C ARG A 202 33.03 -7.24 -0.53
N PRO A 203 33.01 -5.90 -0.71
CA PRO A 203 34.17 -5.13 -1.14
C PRO A 203 35.14 -4.84 0.03
N ASN A 204 36.30 -4.29 -0.28
CA ASN A 204 37.19 -3.68 0.72
C ASN A 204 37.85 -2.42 0.12
N PHE A 205 38.77 -1.78 0.86
CA PHE A 205 39.44 -0.55 0.41
C PHE A 205 40.14 -0.64 -0.97
N THR A 206 40.53 -1.84 -1.40
CA THR A 206 41.25 -2.07 -2.66
C THR A 206 40.45 -2.86 -3.68
N TYR A 207 39.54 -3.71 -3.21
CA TYR A 207 38.79 -4.65 -4.03
C TYR A 207 37.34 -4.21 -4.21
N LYS A 208 36.88 -4.18 -5.46
CA LYS A 208 35.48 -3.95 -5.81
C LYS A 208 34.85 -5.26 -6.22
N ASN A 209 33.86 -5.72 -5.46
CA ASN A 209 33.06 -6.90 -5.80
C ASN A 209 31.99 -6.63 -6.86
N ALA A 210 31.67 -5.36 -7.12
CA ALA A 210 30.79 -4.95 -8.19
C ALA A 210 31.29 -3.68 -8.90
N VAL A 211 30.90 -3.54 -10.17
CA VAL A 211 31.20 -2.38 -11.04
C VAL A 211 29.95 -1.92 -11.78
N TYR A 212 30.02 -0.77 -12.45
CA TYR A 212 28.91 -0.26 -13.25
C TYR A 212 28.84 -0.96 -14.61
N SER A 213 27.63 -1.25 -15.07
CA SER A 213 27.37 -1.60 -16.46
C SER A 213 27.59 -0.40 -17.38
N ASP A 214 27.67 -0.65 -18.69
CA ASP A 214 27.57 0.42 -19.68
C ASP A 214 26.13 1.00 -19.79
N SER A 215 25.93 1.99 -20.66
CA SER A 215 24.64 2.63 -20.90
C SER A 215 23.58 1.67 -21.44
N TYR A 216 23.97 0.56 -22.07
CA TYR A 216 23.06 -0.46 -22.56
C TYR A 216 22.71 -1.52 -21.52
N GLY A 217 23.37 -1.50 -20.36
CA GLY A 217 23.19 -2.50 -19.31
C GLY A 217 24.10 -3.72 -19.46
N GLN A 218 25.10 -3.66 -20.34
CA GLN A 218 26.06 -4.75 -20.51
C GLN A 218 27.12 -4.71 -19.41
N CYS A 219 27.32 -5.85 -18.77
CA CYS A 219 28.35 -6.00 -17.75
C CYS A 219 29.73 -6.38 -18.32
N PRO A 220 30.83 -5.91 -17.70
CA PRO A 220 32.17 -6.36 -18.03
C PRO A 220 32.35 -7.87 -17.82
N GLN A 221 33.28 -8.49 -18.57
CA GLN A 221 33.50 -9.94 -18.53
C GLN A 221 33.85 -10.48 -17.13
N ASN A 222 34.58 -9.70 -16.33
CA ASN A 222 34.97 -10.07 -14.96
C ASN A 222 33.85 -9.86 -13.93
N TYR A 223 32.74 -9.23 -14.33
CA TYR A 223 31.59 -8.93 -13.49
C TYR A 223 30.28 -9.33 -14.18
N PRO A 224 30.12 -10.62 -14.56
CA PRO A 224 29.12 -11.02 -15.55
C PRO A 224 27.66 -10.98 -15.04
N PHE A 225 27.44 -10.87 -13.72
CA PHE A 225 26.11 -10.93 -13.14
C PHE A 225 25.52 -9.54 -12.97
N ARG A 226 24.67 -9.14 -13.90
CA ARG A 226 23.88 -7.92 -13.76
C ARG A 226 22.85 -8.08 -12.65
N ILE A 227 22.83 -7.19 -11.68
CA ILE A 227 21.86 -7.09 -10.58
C ILE A 227 21.04 -5.79 -10.71
N PRO A 228 19.90 -5.63 -10.01
CA PRO A 228 19.19 -4.35 -10.01
C PRO A 228 20.09 -3.21 -9.52
N ARG A 229 20.05 -2.05 -10.18
CA ARG A 229 20.86 -0.89 -9.78
C ARG A 229 20.15 -0.16 -8.65
N LEU A 230 20.83 0.00 -7.51
CA LEU A 230 20.33 0.85 -6.42
C LEU A 230 20.63 2.32 -6.72
N ASN A 231 19.63 3.15 -6.45
CA ASN A 231 19.73 4.60 -6.49
C ASN A 231 19.18 5.16 -5.18
N ILE A 232 20.09 5.57 -4.30
CA ILE A 232 19.75 6.08 -2.97
C ILE A 232 19.59 7.60 -3.02
N ASN A 233 18.50 8.08 -2.42
CA ASN A 233 18.22 9.49 -2.20
C ASN A 233 17.96 9.70 -0.71
N ILE A 234 18.68 10.64 -0.10
CA ILE A 234 18.60 10.92 1.35
C ILE A 234 18.06 12.33 1.52
N GLY A 235 16.96 12.46 2.25
CA GLY A 235 16.26 13.72 2.44
C GLY A 235 16.65 14.40 3.77
N TYR A 236 16.89 15.71 3.70
CA TYR A 236 17.21 16.56 4.84
C TYR A 236 16.27 17.78 4.90
N VAL A 237 15.91 18.15 6.13
CA VAL A 237 15.35 19.47 6.44
C VAL A 237 16.49 20.32 6.98
N MET A 238 16.92 21.32 6.20
CA MET A 238 18.07 22.17 6.52
C MET A 238 17.69 23.30 7.48
N LEU A 239 18.67 23.84 8.21
CA LEU A 239 18.45 24.93 9.18
C LEU A 239 18.04 26.23 8.48
N ASP A 240 18.68 26.52 7.35
CA ASP A 240 18.38 27.67 6.50
C ASP A 240 18.79 27.41 5.04
N ALA A 241 18.54 28.40 4.19
CA ALA A 241 18.73 28.32 2.75
C ALA A 241 20.20 28.31 2.32
N ASN A 242 21.14 28.73 3.17
CA ASN A 242 22.54 28.79 2.84
C ASN A 242 23.20 27.42 3.09
N LEU A 243 23.61 26.76 2.00
CA LEU A 243 24.24 25.45 2.03
C LEU A 243 25.76 25.52 1.81
N THR A 244 26.36 26.71 1.86
CA THR A 244 27.78 26.90 1.53
C THR A 244 28.73 26.17 2.48
N ASP A 245 28.35 25.99 3.73
CA ASP A 245 29.13 25.36 4.80
C ASP A 245 28.68 23.92 5.12
N VAL A 246 27.79 23.36 4.30
CA VAL A 246 27.36 21.97 4.44
C VAL A 246 28.52 21.02 4.19
N VAL A 247 28.78 20.17 5.17
CA VAL A 247 29.88 19.19 5.17
C VAL A 247 29.41 17.81 5.63
N LEU A 248 30.16 16.78 5.23
CA LEU A 248 29.92 15.38 5.55
C LEU A 248 31.07 14.83 6.40
N SER A 249 30.78 13.89 7.28
CA SER A 249 31.78 13.25 8.15
C SER A 249 32.85 12.50 7.33
N LEU A 250 34.04 12.35 7.91
CA LEU A 250 35.14 11.54 7.37
C LEU A 250 35.74 10.63 8.45
N ASN A 251 36.50 9.63 7.98
CA ASN A 251 37.17 8.68 8.87
C ASN A 251 38.14 9.40 9.81
N PRO A 252 38.30 8.92 11.06
CA PRO A 252 39.14 9.58 12.04
C PRO A 252 40.61 9.59 11.64
N ILE A 253 41.29 10.68 12.00
CA ILE A 253 42.75 10.82 11.88
C ILE A 253 43.36 10.63 13.27
N HIS A 254 44.43 9.83 13.33
CA HIS A 254 45.27 9.70 14.51
C HIS A 254 46.20 10.90 14.63
N ASN A 255 46.03 11.69 15.67
CA ASN A 255 46.91 12.80 15.97
C ASN A 255 48.20 12.32 16.66
N ALA A 256 49.27 13.11 16.56
CA ALA A 256 50.57 12.79 17.15
C ALA A 256 50.52 12.58 18.69
N ASN A 257 49.50 13.11 19.36
CA ASN A 257 49.25 12.97 20.80
C ASN A 257 48.43 11.72 21.17
N GLY A 258 48.09 10.86 20.19
CA GLY A 258 47.30 9.65 20.40
C GLY A 258 45.77 9.85 20.43
N THR A 259 45.26 11.07 20.23
CA THR A 259 43.81 11.31 20.15
C THR A 259 43.29 11.12 18.73
N LEU A 260 42.03 10.66 18.61
CA LEU A 260 41.31 10.60 17.33
C LEU A 260 40.53 11.90 17.10
N THR A 261 40.58 12.42 15.88
CA THR A 261 39.73 13.53 15.43
C THR A 261 39.03 13.15 14.15
N TRP A 262 37.73 13.42 14.05
CA TRP A 262 36.92 13.17 12.86
C TRP A 262 36.87 14.44 12.02
N PRO A 263 37.57 14.48 10.86
CA PRO A 263 37.49 15.60 9.94
C PRO A 263 36.14 15.60 9.21
N TRP A 264 35.89 16.67 8.47
CA TRP A 264 34.69 16.86 7.66
C TRP A 264 35.10 17.26 6.24
N ALA A 265 34.35 16.82 5.24
CA ALA A 265 34.58 17.11 3.84
C ALA A 265 33.38 17.81 3.19
N ASN A 266 33.60 18.42 2.04
CA ASN A 266 32.54 19.03 1.25
C ASN A 266 31.54 17.96 0.73
N VAL A 267 30.36 18.40 0.31
CA VAL A 267 29.27 17.51 -0.16
C VAL A 267 29.61 16.56 -1.32
N TYR A 268 30.69 16.78 -2.09
CA TYR A 268 31.10 15.83 -3.14
C TYR A 268 31.68 14.53 -2.56
N SER A 269 32.05 14.51 -1.27
CA SER A 269 32.45 13.28 -0.57
C SER A 269 31.29 12.34 -0.25
N ALA A 270 30.05 12.70 -0.64
CA ALA A 270 28.89 11.86 -0.42
C ALA A 270 29.08 10.47 -1.02
N HIS A 271 28.72 9.49 -0.21
CA HIS A 271 28.71 8.08 -0.54
C HIS A 271 27.61 7.40 0.27
N ALA A 272 27.30 6.17 -0.10
CA ALA A 272 26.40 5.35 0.67
C ALA A 272 26.81 3.88 0.55
N ASP A 273 26.33 3.12 1.51
CA ASP A 273 26.64 1.73 1.71
C ASP A 273 25.33 0.94 1.81
N PHE A 274 25.37 -0.28 1.29
CA PHE A 274 24.22 -1.18 1.25
C PHE A 274 24.62 -2.56 1.72
N TYR A 275 23.83 -3.11 2.64
CA TYR A 275 23.93 -4.48 3.11
C TYR A 275 22.60 -5.20 2.84
N ASN A 276 22.59 -6.10 1.87
CA ASN A 276 21.41 -6.84 1.44
C ASN A 276 20.86 -7.73 2.56
N GLY A 277 19.63 -7.46 2.96
CA GLY A 277 18.84 -8.24 3.90
C GLY A 277 17.51 -8.72 3.30
N TRP A 278 17.31 -8.58 1.99
CA TRP A 278 16.13 -9.14 1.32
C TRP A 278 16.12 -10.67 1.40
N PRO A 279 14.97 -11.28 1.77
CA PRO A 279 14.79 -12.72 1.63
C PRO A 279 15.03 -13.16 0.18
N GLU A 280 15.68 -14.32 0.01
CA GLU A 280 16.08 -14.82 -1.31
C GLU A 280 14.88 -14.97 -2.25
N MET A 281 13.74 -15.45 -1.73
CA MET A 281 12.51 -15.60 -2.51
C MET A 281 11.88 -14.26 -2.89
N SER A 282 11.97 -13.24 -2.04
CA SER A 282 11.52 -11.88 -2.37
C SER A 282 12.37 -11.26 -3.47
N MET A 283 13.69 -11.40 -3.39
CA MET A 283 14.62 -10.89 -4.40
C MET A 283 14.45 -11.63 -5.74
N LYS A 284 14.19 -12.94 -5.68
CA LYS A 284 13.86 -13.75 -6.85
C LYS A 284 12.54 -13.31 -7.49
N TYR A 285 11.50 -13.08 -6.69
CA TYR A 285 10.22 -12.54 -7.16
C TYR A 285 10.42 -11.20 -7.89
N MET A 286 11.11 -10.24 -7.26
CA MET A 286 11.37 -8.93 -7.88
C MET A 286 12.05 -9.05 -9.24
N THR A 287 13.05 -9.92 -9.32
CA THR A 287 13.87 -10.08 -10.51
C THR A 287 13.12 -10.82 -11.64
N GLU A 288 12.54 -11.97 -11.33
CA GLU A 288 11.96 -12.88 -12.32
C GLU A 288 10.51 -12.55 -12.67
N GLU A 289 9.72 -12.09 -11.70
CA GLU A 289 8.28 -11.88 -11.85
C GLU A 289 7.90 -10.44 -12.19
N CYS A 290 8.81 -9.47 -12.02
CA CYS A 290 8.55 -8.11 -12.45
C CYS A 290 9.68 -7.46 -13.27
N PHE A 291 10.93 -7.35 -12.78
CA PHE A 291 12.00 -6.65 -13.52
C PHE A 291 12.27 -7.23 -14.92
N ASN A 292 12.49 -8.54 -15.01
CA ASN A 292 12.76 -9.20 -16.30
C ASN A 292 11.51 -9.34 -17.18
N LYS A 293 10.32 -9.10 -16.63
CA LYS A 293 9.05 -9.04 -17.37
C LYS A 293 8.66 -7.61 -17.79
N ALA A 294 9.48 -6.61 -17.42
CA ALA A 294 9.18 -5.18 -17.62
C ALA A 294 7.84 -4.76 -16.99
N VAL A 295 7.56 -5.28 -15.79
CA VAL A 295 6.41 -4.92 -14.96
C VAL A 295 6.93 -4.23 -13.70
N ASP A 296 6.28 -3.17 -13.24
CA ASP A 296 6.62 -2.55 -11.96
C ASP A 296 6.26 -3.50 -10.80
N CYS A 297 7.18 -3.67 -9.85
CA CYS A 297 7.02 -4.65 -8.77
C CYS A 297 6.10 -4.19 -7.64
N ASP A 298 5.53 -2.98 -7.72
CA ASP A 298 4.80 -2.28 -6.64
C ASP A 298 5.49 -2.39 -5.26
N HIS A 299 4.77 -2.16 -4.16
CA HIS A 299 5.27 -2.32 -2.78
C HIS A 299 4.83 -3.64 -2.12
N ASN A 300 3.97 -4.43 -2.78
CA ASN A 300 3.38 -5.69 -2.32
C ASN A 300 4.28 -6.90 -2.65
N ILE A 301 5.55 -6.82 -2.26
CA ILE A 301 6.53 -7.90 -2.49
C ILE A 301 6.33 -9.00 -1.44
N PRO A 302 6.14 -10.27 -1.85
CA PRO A 302 5.93 -11.37 -0.91
C PRO A 302 7.23 -11.79 -0.23
N ARG A 303 7.12 -12.35 0.98
CA ARG A 303 8.27 -12.98 1.66
C ARG A 303 8.67 -14.30 1.02
N THR A 304 7.67 -15.07 0.59
CA THR A 304 7.87 -16.24 -0.25
C THR A 304 6.71 -16.39 -1.23
N TYR A 305 6.96 -17.08 -2.34
CA TYR A 305 5.97 -17.28 -3.39
C TYR A 305 6.19 -18.60 -4.12
N SER A 306 5.17 -19.01 -4.86
CA SER A 306 5.22 -20.17 -5.73
C SER A 306 4.41 -19.91 -7.00
N VAL A 307 4.77 -20.62 -8.07
CA VAL A 307 4.14 -20.47 -9.37
C VAL A 307 3.40 -21.75 -9.74
N SER A 308 2.20 -21.60 -10.29
CA SER A 308 1.34 -22.71 -10.71
C SER A 308 1.50 -22.93 -12.21
N THR A 309 2.46 -23.78 -12.61
CA THR A 309 2.83 -23.98 -14.02
C THR A 309 2.26 -25.26 -14.65
N ASP A 310 1.85 -26.22 -13.84
CA ASP A 310 1.33 -27.52 -14.24
C ASP A 310 -0.20 -27.53 -14.13
N ASN A 311 -0.87 -26.86 -15.07
CA ASN A 311 -2.33 -26.71 -15.11
C ASN A 311 -2.86 -27.18 -16.47
N TYR A 312 -4.08 -27.76 -16.49
CA TYR A 312 -4.69 -28.28 -17.72
C TYR A 312 -6.20 -28.06 -17.76
N ALA A 313 -6.79 -28.15 -18.95
CA ALA A 313 -8.25 -28.21 -19.12
C ALA A 313 -8.67 -29.63 -19.54
N ALA A 314 -9.63 -30.22 -18.82
CA ALA A 314 -10.25 -31.48 -19.21
C ALA A 314 -11.40 -31.20 -20.17
N VAL A 315 -11.26 -31.63 -21.44
CA VAL A 315 -12.24 -31.38 -22.50
C VAL A 315 -12.96 -32.68 -22.86
N THR A 316 -14.29 -32.66 -22.76
CA THR A 316 -15.17 -33.76 -23.18
C THR A 316 -15.51 -33.60 -24.65
N LEU A 317 -15.12 -34.58 -25.47
CA LEU A 317 -15.36 -34.63 -26.90
C LEU A 317 -16.78 -35.16 -27.22
N PRO A 318 -17.31 -34.94 -28.44
CA PRO A 318 -18.65 -35.40 -28.83
C PRO A 318 -18.90 -36.91 -28.72
N ASN A 319 -17.84 -37.71 -28.68
CA ASN A 319 -17.88 -39.17 -28.47
C ASN A 319 -17.85 -39.56 -26.97
N ASN A 320 -18.07 -38.61 -26.06
CA ASN A 320 -17.97 -38.76 -24.60
C ASN A 320 -16.59 -39.19 -24.07
N SER A 321 -15.52 -39.04 -24.85
CA SER A 321 -14.15 -39.21 -24.35
C SER A 321 -13.60 -37.90 -23.78
N THR A 322 -12.81 -37.98 -22.70
CA THR A 322 -12.16 -36.82 -22.09
C THR A 322 -10.68 -36.76 -22.48
N ILE A 323 -10.21 -35.59 -22.88
CA ILE A 323 -8.80 -35.32 -23.14
C ILE A 323 -8.27 -34.24 -22.20
N LYS A 324 -7.01 -34.36 -21.75
CA LYS A 324 -6.31 -33.31 -21.01
C LYS A 324 -5.58 -32.40 -21.98
N VAL A 325 -5.93 -31.12 -21.98
CA VAL A 325 -5.29 -30.08 -22.79
C VAL A 325 -4.32 -29.31 -21.89
N THR A 326 -3.03 -29.58 -22.04
CA THR A 326 -1.92 -28.97 -21.26
C THR A 326 -1.11 -27.95 -22.07
N ASN A 327 -1.17 -27.99 -23.40
CA ASN A 327 -0.36 -27.17 -24.30
C ASN A 327 -1.04 -25.86 -24.73
N SER A 328 -2.16 -25.49 -24.11
CA SER A 328 -2.87 -24.25 -24.42
C SER A 328 -2.37 -23.11 -23.54
N LEU A 329 -2.26 -21.90 -24.10
CA LEU A 329 -1.98 -20.69 -23.31
C LEU A 329 -3.18 -20.36 -22.40
N TRP A 330 -4.39 -20.65 -22.84
CA TRP A 330 -5.64 -20.41 -22.11
C TRP A 330 -6.35 -21.72 -21.75
N LEU A 331 -6.86 -21.79 -20.53
CA LEU A 331 -7.70 -22.88 -20.03
C LEU A 331 -9.16 -22.41 -20.04
N ASP A 332 -9.96 -22.98 -20.93
CA ASP A 332 -11.36 -22.62 -21.07
C ASP A 332 -12.24 -23.39 -20.07
N LEU A 333 -13.22 -22.71 -19.53
CA LEU A 333 -14.29 -23.25 -18.69
C LEU A 333 -15.62 -23.08 -19.41
N ASN A 334 -16.30 -24.17 -19.75
CA ASN A 334 -17.63 -24.18 -20.35
C ASN A 334 -18.32 -25.53 -20.10
N THR A 335 -19.44 -25.82 -20.78
CA THR A 335 -20.18 -27.07 -20.63
C THR A 335 -19.40 -28.33 -21.01
N THR A 336 -18.33 -28.19 -21.79
CA THR A 336 -17.49 -29.28 -22.30
C THR A 336 -16.05 -29.23 -21.80
N SER A 337 -15.63 -28.18 -21.10
CA SER A 337 -14.25 -27.96 -20.68
C SER A 337 -14.17 -27.50 -19.23
N ILE A 338 -13.32 -28.12 -18.42
CA ILE A 338 -13.14 -27.81 -16.99
C ILE A 338 -11.64 -27.61 -16.71
N PRO A 339 -11.19 -26.43 -16.24
CA PRO A 339 -9.83 -26.20 -15.80
C PRO A 339 -9.48 -26.88 -14.48
N PHE A 340 -8.24 -27.37 -14.40
CA PHE A 340 -7.62 -27.97 -13.22
C PHE A 340 -6.30 -27.27 -12.92
N PHE A 341 -6.13 -26.86 -11.67
CA PHE A 341 -4.97 -26.14 -11.17
C PHE A 341 -4.23 -26.97 -10.14
N ARG A 342 -2.90 -27.01 -10.27
CA ARG A 342 -1.98 -27.50 -9.24
C ARG A 342 -1.22 -26.31 -8.68
N ILE A 343 -1.37 -26.09 -7.38
CA ILE A 343 -0.83 -24.94 -6.67
C ILE A 343 0.23 -25.48 -5.70
N PRO A 344 1.52 -25.44 -6.08
CA PRO A 344 2.58 -25.87 -5.16
C PRO A 344 2.67 -24.93 -3.97
N LEU A 345 2.96 -25.46 -2.79
CA LEU A 345 3.22 -24.68 -1.58
C LEU A 345 4.75 -24.51 -1.41
N PRO A 346 5.25 -23.29 -1.14
CA PRO A 346 6.67 -23.06 -0.92
C PRO A 346 7.18 -23.84 0.30
N LYS A 347 8.34 -24.48 0.20
CA LYS A 347 8.90 -25.29 1.30
C LYS A 347 9.23 -24.44 2.53
N ASP A 348 9.75 -23.24 2.30
CA ASP A 348 10.05 -22.21 3.30
C ASP A 348 8.79 -21.57 3.91
N ALA A 349 7.60 -21.86 3.38
CA ALA A 349 6.35 -21.44 3.99
C ALA A 349 5.95 -22.27 5.21
N ALA A 350 6.47 -23.49 5.38
CA ALA A 350 6.06 -24.40 6.46
C ALA A 350 6.50 -23.93 7.86
N ASP A 351 7.55 -23.12 7.95
CA ASP A 351 8.14 -22.67 9.22
C ASP A 351 7.43 -21.45 9.83
N SER A 352 6.34 -20.98 9.22
CA SER A 352 5.65 -19.75 9.60
C SER A 352 4.13 -19.89 9.49
N TYR A 353 3.41 -19.15 10.34
CA TYR A 353 1.97 -18.95 10.18
C TYR A 353 1.75 -17.65 9.41
N TRP A 354 1.00 -17.70 8.31
CA TRP A 354 0.87 -16.57 7.39
C TRP A 354 -0.42 -15.79 7.64
N GLN A 355 -0.33 -14.46 7.74
CA GLN A 355 -1.51 -13.59 7.83
C GLN A 355 -2.28 -13.52 6.52
N GLU A 356 -1.57 -13.61 5.40
CA GLU A 356 -2.14 -13.51 4.07
C GLU A 356 -1.41 -14.46 3.12
N ALA A 357 -2.18 -15.32 2.45
CA ALA A 357 -1.72 -16.11 1.31
C ALA A 357 -2.71 -15.91 0.15
N LEU A 358 -2.34 -15.07 -0.82
CA LEU A 358 -3.19 -14.73 -1.96
C LEU A 358 -2.68 -15.39 -3.23
N MET A 359 -3.57 -16.05 -3.94
CA MET A 359 -3.28 -16.54 -5.28
C MET A 359 -3.75 -15.52 -6.32
N TYR A 360 -2.79 -15.03 -7.08
CA TYR A 360 -2.98 -14.14 -8.21
C TYR A 360 -3.16 -15.00 -9.46
N TYR A 361 -4.19 -14.71 -10.24
CA TYR A 361 -4.46 -15.39 -11.50
C TYR A 361 -5.05 -14.41 -12.50
N TRP A 362 -5.00 -14.80 -13.76
CA TRP A 362 -5.44 -13.98 -14.88
C TRP A 362 -6.60 -14.67 -15.59
N GLY A 363 -7.74 -14.00 -15.75
CA GLY A 363 -8.91 -14.60 -16.38
C GLY A 363 -10.00 -13.60 -16.76
N GLN A 364 -10.94 -14.05 -17.58
CA GLN A 364 -12.04 -13.25 -18.11
C GLN A 364 -13.35 -14.06 -18.25
N ASP A 365 -14.49 -13.37 -18.12
CA ASP A 365 -15.79 -13.87 -18.52
C ASP A 365 -16.02 -13.58 -20.01
N ASN A 366 -16.29 -14.61 -20.81
CA ASN A 366 -16.45 -14.47 -22.25
C ASN A 366 -17.86 -14.03 -22.69
N ASN A 367 -18.80 -13.74 -21.76
CA ASN A 367 -20.24 -13.59 -22.07
C ASN A 367 -20.80 -12.15 -21.96
N ILE A 368 -19.94 -11.14 -21.82
CA ILE A 368 -20.26 -9.70 -21.95
C ILE A 368 -21.46 -9.27 -21.07
N THR A 369 -21.39 -9.48 -19.76
CA THR A 369 -22.33 -8.86 -18.81
C THR A 369 -21.57 -7.91 -17.89
N SER A 370 -22.03 -6.65 -17.73
CA SER A 370 -21.41 -5.55 -16.97
C SER A 370 -21.30 -5.77 -15.44
N GLN A 371 -21.36 -7.00 -14.98
CA GLN A 371 -21.26 -7.37 -13.57
C GLN A 371 -20.14 -8.39 -13.39
N HIS A 372 -19.27 -8.16 -12.42
CA HIS A 372 -18.28 -9.14 -11.99
C HIS A 372 -18.97 -10.48 -11.68
N THR A 373 -18.42 -11.58 -12.19
CA THR A 373 -19.00 -12.92 -12.01
C THR A 373 -18.11 -13.77 -11.11
N MET A 374 -18.74 -14.66 -10.35
CA MET A 374 -18.02 -15.62 -9.50
C MET A 374 -17.90 -16.96 -10.21
N VAL A 375 -16.72 -17.56 -10.10
CA VAL A 375 -16.46 -18.98 -10.36
C VAL A 375 -16.01 -19.63 -9.06
N TYR A 376 -16.09 -20.95 -8.99
CA TYR A 376 -15.79 -21.67 -7.75
C TYR A 376 -14.69 -22.69 -7.99
N GLY A 377 -13.61 -22.58 -7.21
CA GLY A 377 -12.54 -23.56 -7.15
C GLY A 377 -12.87 -24.65 -6.13
N TYR A 378 -13.09 -25.88 -6.59
CA TYR A 378 -13.39 -27.04 -5.75
C TYR A 378 -12.12 -27.81 -5.44
N LEU A 379 -11.92 -28.15 -4.17
CA LEU A 379 -10.81 -28.98 -3.72
C LEU A 379 -10.93 -30.41 -4.23
N ILE A 380 -9.84 -30.95 -4.77
CA ILE A 380 -9.74 -32.32 -5.26
C ILE A 380 -8.46 -32.99 -4.76
N SER A 381 -8.40 -34.33 -4.80
CA SER A 381 -7.17 -35.06 -4.49
C SER A 381 -6.21 -35.10 -5.68
N ALA A 382 -4.93 -35.39 -5.39
CA ALA A 382 -3.92 -35.63 -6.41
C ALA A 382 -4.31 -36.77 -7.37
N ASP A 383 -4.98 -37.82 -6.88
CA ASP A 383 -5.44 -38.95 -7.71
C ASP A 383 -6.49 -38.50 -8.74
N VAL A 384 -7.44 -37.66 -8.31
CA VAL A 384 -8.45 -37.08 -9.21
C VAL A 384 -7.78 -36.19 -10.25
N TYR A 385 -6.85 -35.33 -9.83
CA TYR A 385 -6.07 -34.48 -10.73
C TYR A 385 -5.25 -35.33 -11.73
N ASN A 386 -4.67 -36.45 -11.33
CA ASN A 386 -3.83 -37.28 -12.20
C ASN A 386 -4.61 -38.26 -13.10
N SER A 387 -5.87 -38.56 -12.78
CA SER A 387 -6.74 -39.46 -13.55
C SER A 387 -6.82 -39.13 -15.05
N LYS A 388 -6.97 -40.15 -15.92
CA LYS A 388 -7.18 -39.97 -17.37
C LYS A 388 -8.52 -39.30 -17.69
N THR A 389 -9.52 -39.50 -16.84
CA THR A 389 -10.87 -38.92 -16.94
C THR A 389 -11.19 -38.20 -15.63
N PRO A 390 -10.56 -37.04 -15.39
CA PRO A 390 -10.70 -36.34 -14.12
C PRO A 390 -12.12 -35.77 -13.99
N SER A 391 -12.76 -36.03 -12.85
CA SER A 391 -14.09 -35.51 -12.54
C SER A 391 -13.98 -34.36 -11.55
N CYS A 392 -14.75 -33.28 -11.79
CA CYS A 392 -14.84 -32.16 -10.85
C CYS A 392 -16.11 -32.34 -9.98
N PRO A 393 -16.08 -32.12 -8.65
CA PRO A 393 -17.24 -32.25 -7.77
C PRO A 393 -18.28 -31.16 -8.02
N THR A 394 -19.58 -31.46 -7.91
CA THR A 394 -20.67 -30.46 -8.01
C THR A 394 -21.06 -29.87 -6.65
N THR A 395 -20.66 -30.52 -5.56
CA THR A 395 -20.94 -30.13 -4.18
C THR A 395 -19.67 -30.35 -3.33
N GLY A 396 -19.53 -29.60 -2.23
CA GLY A 396 -18.38 -29.72 -1.32
C GLY A 396 -17.63 -28.40 -1.08
N PRO A 397 -16.53 -28.43 -0.31
CA PRO A 397 -15.72 -27.26 0.01
C PRO A 397 -15.19 -26.62 -1.26
N ASN A 398 -15.48 -25.33 -1.42
CA ASN A 398 -15.05 -24.53 -2.56
C ASN A 398 -14.58 -23.16 -2.12
N ILE A 399 -13.83 -22.51 -3.00
CA ILE A 399 -13.26 -21.19 -2.79
C ILE A 399 -13.84 -20.28 -3.87
N PRO A 400 -14.53 -19.20 -3.50
CA PRO A 400 -15.04 -18.24 -4.47
C PRO A 400 -13.87 -17.52 -5.15
N MET A 401 -13.96 -17.39 -6.46
CA MET A 401 -12.98 -16.72 -7.32
C MET A 401 -13.71 -15.65 -8.12
N TRP A 402 -13.24 -14.42 -8.02
CA TRP A 402 -13.80 -13.29 -8.77
C TRP A 402 -13.22 -13.23 -10.18
N ILE A 403 -14.07 -12.95 -11.18
CA ILE A 403 -13.65 -12.75 -12.57
C ILE A 403 -14.08 -11.35 -13.04
N GLY A 404 -13.15 -10.63 -13.64
CA GLY A 404 -13.37 -9.32 -14.23
C GLY A 404 -14.23 -9.39 -15.50
N VAL A 405 -14.95 -8.30 -15.78
CA VAL A 405 -15.74 -8.15 -17.00
C VAL A 405 -14.90 -7.51 -18.08
N ASN A 406 -14.80 -8.16 -19.24
CA ASN A 406 -14.26 -7.62 -20.51
C ASN A 406 -12.84 -7.05 -20.51
N ASN A 407 -12.11 -7.02 -19.40
CA ASN A 407 -10.70 -6.66 -19.36
C ASN A 407 -9.90 -7.80 -18.73
N LEU A 408 -8.84 -8.18 -19.41
CA LEU A 408 -7.81 -9.09 -18.91
C LEU A 408 -7.11 -8.41 -17.73
N THR A 409 -7.37 -8.86 -16.50
CA THR A 409 -6.79 -8.28 -15.28
C THR A 409 -6.29 -9.34 -14.30
N TYR A 410 -5.34 -8.95 -13.45
CA TYR A 410 -4.89 -9.75 -12.32
C TYR A 410 -5.98 -9.74 -11.25
N MET A 411 -6.54 -10.92 -11.00
CA MET A 411 -7.51 -11.16 -9.94
C MET A 411 -6.83 -11.92 -8.80
N THR A 412 -7.37 -11.77 -7.59
CA THR A 412 -6.87 -12.45 -6.40
C THR A 412 -7.92 -13.39 -5.82
N MET A 413 -7.48 -14.53 -5.31
CA MET A 413 -8.26 -15.39 -4.43
C MET A 413 -7.54 -15.56 -3.09
N ASP A 414 -8.29 -15.47 -2.01
CA ASP A 414 -7.78 -15.68 -0.67
C ASP A 414 -7.64 -17.18 -0.39
N MET A 415 -6.40 -17.62 -0.26
CA MET A 415 -6.02 -19.00 0.05
C MET A 415 -5.52 -19.14 1.49
N THR A 416 -5.55 -18.08 2.30
CA THR A 416 -4.86 -18.01 3.61
C THR A 416 -5.20 -19.17 4.53
N THR A 417 -6.49 -19.38 4.81
CA THR A 417 -6.93 -20.45 5.72
C THR A 417 -6.56 -21.83 5.20
N LEU A 418 -6.71 -22.04 3.89
CA LEU A 418 -6.41 -23.32 3.26
C LEU A 418 -4.92 -23.59 3.18
N ALA A 419 -4.11 -22.61 2.79
CA ALA A 419 -2.66 -22.71 2.67
C ALA A 419 -2.04 -22.97 4.04
N ASN A 420 -2.42 -22.22 5.07
CA ASN A 420 -1.93 -22.45 6.44
C ASN A 420 -2.30 -23.84 6.95
N LYS A 421 -3.54 -24.29 6.71
CA LYS A 421 -3.96 -25.64 7.08
C LYS A 421 -3.17 -26.71 6.32
N SER A 422 -3.02 -26.54 5.01
CA SER A 422 -2.29 -27.47 4.15
C SER A 422 -0.82 -27.58 4.56
N LEU A 423 -0.17 -26.45 4.87
CA LEU A 423 1.19 -26.41 5.40
C LEU A 423 1.30 -27.14 6.75
N ALA A 424 0.35 -26.90 7.66
CA ALA A 424 0.30 -27.59 8.96
C ALA A 424 0.09 -29.11 8.81
N ASP A 425 -0.69 -29.53 7.82
CA ASP A 425 -0.95 -30.93 7.48
C ASP A 425 0.21 -31.57 6.68
N GLY A 426 1.29 -30.83 6.37
CA GLY A 426 2.44 -31.31 5.61
C GLY A 426 2.16 -31.52 4.11
N VAL A 427 1.10 -30.91 3.60
CA VAL A 427 0.71 -30.97 2.18
C VAL A 427 1.63 -30.06 1.36
N THR A 428 2.12 -30.57 0.23
CA THR A 428 3.03 -29.85 -0.67
C THR A 428 2.35 -29.17 -1.85
N ASP A 429 1.15 -29.63 -2.21
CA ASP A 429 0.41 -29.17 -3.38
C ASP A 429 -1.08 -29.12 -3.07
N ILE A 430 -1.72 -28.01 -3.43
CA ILE A 430 -3.18 -27.87 -3.43
C ILE A 430 -3.69 -28.11 -4.85
N TYR A 431 -4.71 -28.94 -5.01
CA TYR A 431 -5.32 -29.23 -6.31
C TYR A 431 -6.75 -28.69 -6.34
N LEU A 432 -7.07 -27.91 -7.37
CA LEU A 432 -8.39 -27.32 -7.59
C LEU A 432 -8.93 -27.67 -8.97
N CYS A 433 -10.24 -27.84 -9.08
CA CYS A 433 -10.96 -27.77 -10.36
C CYS A 433 -11.97 -26.63 -10.34
N ILE A 434 -12.12 -25.92 -11.46
CA ILE A 434 -12.91 -24.68 -11.50
C ILE A 434 -14.26 -24.93 -12.16
N ARG A 435 -15.35 -24.44 -11.57
CA ARG A 435 -16.71 -24.53 -12.13
C ARG A 435 -17.36 -23.16 -12.30
N PRO A 436 -18.27 -23.03 -13.29
CA PRO A 436 -18.97 -21.78 -13.50
C PRO A 436 -19.92 -21.51 -12.32
N GLY A 437 -19.97 -20.28 -11.83
CA GLY A 437 -20.99 -19.87 -10.86
C GLY A 437 -22.34 -19.59 -11.51
N THR A 438 -22.34 -19.17 -12.78
CA THR A 438 -23.55 -18.92 -13.56
C THR A 438 -23.72 -19.97 -14.66
N PRO A 439 -24.84 -20.72 -14.69
CA PRO A 439 -25.11 -21.69 -15.74
C PRO A 439 -25.09 -21.05 -17.14
N GLY A 440 -24.41 -21.70 -18.09
CA GLY A 440 -24.35 -21.23 -19.48
C GLY A 440 -23.25 -20.22 -19.79
N HIS A 441 -22.57 -19.67 -18.77
CA HIS A 441 -21.39 -18.84 -18.97
C HIS A 441 -20.16 -19.69 -19.32
N SER A 442 -19.24 -19.06 -20.04
CA SER A 442 -17.91 -19.54 -20.40
C SER A 442 -16.82 -18.56 -19.95
N TYR A 443 -15.71 -19.10 -19.43
CA TYR A 443 -14.61 -18.33 -18.86
C TYR A 443 -13.28 -18.80 -19.43
N SER A 444 -12.26 -17.96 -19.39
CA SER A 444 -10.91 -18.31 -19.83
C SER A 444 -9.89 -17.90 -18.77
N PHE A 445 -8.95 -18.79 -18.45
CA PHE A 445 -7.87 -18.53 -17.48
C PHE A 445 -6.51 -18.69 -18.14
N GLN A 446 -5.53 -17.89 -17.73
CA GLN A 446 -4.17 -18.10 -18.19
C GLN A 446 -3.61 -19.40 -17.60
N SER A 447 -3.09 -20.25 -18.47
CA SER A 447 -2.41 -21.48 -18.09
C SER A 447 -1.05 -21.19 -17.45
N GLY A 448 -0.47 -22.24 -16.86
CA GLY A 448 0.90 -22.25 -16.40
C GLY A 448 1.98 -22.04 -17.48
N ARG A 449 1.59 -22.05 -18.77
CA ARG A 449 2.47 -21.79 -19.92
C ARG A 449 2.39 -20.36 -20.43
N GLY A 450 1.40 -19.60 -19.99
CA GLY A 450 1.24 -18.19 -20.37
C GLY A 450 2.19 -17.27 -19.60
N PRO A 451 2.45 -16.05 -20.10
CA PRO A 451 3.29 -15.06 -19.41
C PRO A 451 2.73 -14.62 -18.05
N TRP A 452 1.43 -14.82 -17.83
CA TRP A 452 0.67 -14.45 -16.64
C TRP A 452 0.14 -15.69 -15.91
N TYR A 453 0.98 -16.70 -15.75
CA TYR A 453 0.63 -17.89 -15.00
C TYR A 453 0.20 -17.54 -13.56
N PRO A 454 -0.62 -18.38 -12.91
CA PRO A 454 -1.04 -18.11 -11.55
C PRO A 454 0.12 -18.18 -10.56
N ILE A 455 0.12 -17.30 -9.57
CA ILE A 455 1.16 -17.14 -8.56
C ILE A 455 0.53 -17.10 -7.17
N LEU A 456 0.97 -17.95 -6.25
CA LEU A 456 0.59 -17.90 -4.84
C LEU A 456 1.65 -17.11 -4.06
N LYS A 457 1.24 -16.00 -3.46
CA LYS A 457 2.08 -15.08 -2.70
C LYS A 457 1.76 -15.18 -1.20
N PHE A 458 2.81 -15.26 -0.38
CA PHE A 458 2.70 -15.25 1.08
C PHE A 458 3.24 -13.94 1.64
N LYS A 459 2.42 -13.22 2.41
CA LYS A 459 2.82 -11.98 3.10
C LYS A 459 2.90 -12.18 4.61
N ASN A 460 3.85 -11.48 5.21
CA ASN A 460 4.34 -11.72 6.56
C ASN A 460 3.27 -11.45 7.65
N PRO A 461 3.28 -12.19 8.79
CA PRO A 461 2.38 -11.97 9.92
C PRO A 461 2.71 -10.80 10.85
N ASP A 462 3.72 -10.00 10.54
CA ASP A 462 4.22 -8.91 11.40
C ASP A 462 4.01 -7.51 10.81
N ALA A 463 3.25 -7.40 9.71
CA ALA A 463 2.78 -6.10 9.25
C ALA A 463 1.81 -5.52 10.29
N PRO A 464 2.05 -4.33 10.87
CA PRO A 464 1.03 -3.67 11.68
C PRO A 464 -0.20 -3.44 10.78
N PRO A 465 -1.43 -3.70 11.26
CA PRO A 465 -2.63 -3.37 10.50
C PRO A 465 -2.69 -1.84 10.39
N GLY A 466 -2.26 -1.28 9.25
CA GLY A 466 -2.28 0.17 9.05
C GLY A 466 -1.38 0.79 7.97
N VAL A 467 -0.49 0.04 7.31
CA VAL A 467 0.37 0.62 6.24
C VAL A 467 -0.02 0.07 4.87
N ASP A 468 -1.29 0.24 4.51
CA ASP A 468 -1.76 0.50 3.15
C ASP A 468 -3.25 0.88 3.24
N GLN A 469 -3.57 2.17 3.39
CA GLN A 469 -4.94 2.68 3.28
C GLN A 469 -5.11 3.50 2.01
N THR A 470 -5.01 2.85 0.85
CA THR A 470 -5.81 3.21 -0.32
C THR A 470 -6.34 1.95 -1.02
N THR A 471 -7.10 1.13 -0.28
CA THR A 471 -8.09 0.25 -0.90
C THR A 471 -9.45 0.58 -0.33
N THR A 472 -10.27 1.17 -1.18
CA THR A 472 -11.71 1.41 -1.00
C THR A 472 -12.41 0.21 -0.39
N THR A 473 -12.77 0.30 0.89
CA THR A 473 -13.70 -0.61 1.55
C THR A 473 -15.11 -0.37 1.00
N PHE A 474 -15.61 -1.27 0.15
CA PHE A 474 -17.04 -1.51 0.07
C PHE A 474 -17.41 -2.53 1.15
N THR A 475 -18.07 -2.04 2.19
CA THR A 475 -18.76 -2.88 3.18
C THR A 475 -19.92 -3.62 2.52
N SER A 476 -19.95 -4.95 2.60
CA SER A 476 -21.21 -5.68 2.59
C SER A 476 -21.22 -6.75 3.68
N THR A 477 -22.12 -6.53 4.63
CA THR A 477 -22.59 -7.45 5.65
C THR A 477 -23.10 -8.73 5.00
N VAL A 478 -22.59 -9.89 5.41
CA VAL A 478 -23.24 -11.18 5.16
C VAL A 478 -23.40 -11.94 6.47
N VAL A 479 -24.67 -12.21 6.76
CA VAL A 479 -25.21 -13.00 7.85
C VAL A 479 -24.65 -14.42 7.80
N THR A 480 -24.06 -14.87 8.90
CA THR A 480 -23.65 -16.27 9.08
C THR A 480 -24.87 -17.15 9.38
N SER A 481 -25.20 -18.07 8.47
CA SER A 481 -25.93 -19.28 8.79
C SER A 481 -25.05 -20.50 8.51
N ASN A 482 -24.76 -21.25 9.58
CA ASN A 482 -24.32 -22.66 9.54
C ASN A 482 -25.42 -23.50 8.85
N PRO A 483 -25.10 -24.63 8.16
CA PRO A 483 -24.68 -25.83 8.91
C PRO A 483 -23.76 -26.87 8.19
N THR A 484 -22.90 -27.48 9.03
CA THR A 484 -22.60 -28.93 9.19
C THR A 484 -22.07 -29.84 8.06
N SER A 485 -20.98 -30.54 8.43
CA SER A 485 -20.66 -31.99 8.24
C SER A 485 -20.48 -32.54 6.82
N GLY A 486 -19.54 -33.42 6.49
CA GLY A 486 -18.55 -34.24 7.21
C GLY A 486 -17.73 -34.96 6.11
N VAL A 487 -16.40 -35.02 6.22
CA VAL A 487 -15.60 -36.16 6.73
C VAL A 487 -15.84 -37.47 5.97
N THR A 488 -14.79 -37.98 5.32
CA THR A 488 -14.21 -39.35 5.46
C THR A 488 -13.17 -39.53 4.34
N THR A 489 -11.86 -39.50 4.64
CA THR A 489 -10.97 -40.60 5.11
C THR A 489 -10.73 -41.72 4.11
N GLY A 490 -9.46 -41.99 3.82
CA GLY A 490 -9.01 -43.21 3.15
C GLY A 490 -7.52 -43.21 2.87
N ALA A 491 -6.73 -43.58 3.88
CA ALA A 491 -5.28 -43.75 3.82
C ALA A 491 -4.85 -44.95 2.96
N SER A 492 -3.63 -44.95 2.41
CA SER A 492 -2.57 -45.87 2.87
C SER A 492 -1.29 -45.85 2.00
N THR A 493 -0.17 -45.90 2.72
CA THR A 493 1.10 -46.60 2.43
C THR A 493 2.02 -46.13 1.28
N GLY A 494 3.23 -45.72 1.69
CA GLY A 494 4.40 -46.57 1.39
C GLY A 494 5.51 -46.00 0.50
N SER A 495 6.55 -45.51 1.17
CA SER A 495 7.97 -45.78 0.89
C SER A 495 8.69 -45.18 -0.34
N THR A 496 9.75 -44.43 0.02
CA THR A 496 11.15 -44.55 -0.42
C THR A 496 11.66 -43.92 -1.72
N ALA A 497 12.76 -43.18 -1.51
CA ALA A 497 13.96 -43.06 -2.35
C ALA A 497 14.03 -41.95 -3.44
N ASN A 498 14.74 -40.88 -3.04
CA ASN A 498 15.85 -40.20 -3.75
C ASN A 498 16.66 -41.09 -4.75
N PRO A 499 17.61 -40.57 -5.55
CA PRO A 499 17.97 -39.18 -5.89
C PRO A 499 18.41 -38.98 -7.37
N THR A 500 19.03 -37.83 -7.68
CA THR A 500 20.11 -37.59 -8.69
C THR A 500 19.73 -37.64 -10.18
N SER A 501 20.30 -36.88 -11.12
CA SER A 501 21.44 -35.94 -11.19
C SER A 501 21.42 -35.24 -12.57
N GLU A 502 21.97 -34.02 -12.62
CA GLU A 502 22.94 -33.43 -13.58
C GLU A 502 22.97 -33.97 -15.04
N SER A 503 23.14 -33.16 -16.10
CA SER A 503 24.35 -32.37 -16.36
C SER A 503 24.38 -31.84 -17.82
N THR A 504 24.92 -30.62 -18.00
CA THR A 504 26.00 -30.25 -18.98
C THR A 504 25.74 -30.27 -20.50
N THR A 505 25.87 -29.20 -21.30
CA THR A 505 26.89 -28.13 -21.60
C THR A 505 27.52 -28.34 -23.01
N VAL A 506 28.23 -27.28 -23.46
CA VAL A 506 29.19 -27.15 -24.60
C VAL A 506 28.54 -26.51 -25.85
N VAL A 507 28.76 -25.24 -26.26
CA VAL A 507 29.93 -24.32 -26.44
C VAL A 507 30.77 -24.60 -27.71
N ASP A 508 30.79 -23.62 -28.63
CA ASP A 508 31.97 -23.09 -29.37
C ASP A 508 31.50 -21.86 -30.21
N LYS A 509 32.06 -20.63 -30.26
CA LYS A 509 33.38 -19.96 -30.33
C LYS A 509 33.85 -19.59 -31.76
N ILE A 510 34.57 -18.45 -31.84
CA ILE A 510 35.42 -17.85 -32.93
C ILE A 510 34.73 -16.84 -33.88
N VAL A 511 35.27 -15.67 -34.32
CA VAL A 511 36.15 -14.57 -33.84
C VAL A 511 36.22 -13.51 -34.99
N THR A 512 36.08 -12.23 -34.64
CA THR A 512 36.46 -10.90 -35.24
C THR A 512 36.73 -10.64 -36.75
N THR A 513 36.22 -9.52 -37.31
CA THR A 513 36.98 -8.28 -37.67
C THR A 513 36.13 -7.18 -38.37
N LYS A 514 36.54 -5.91 -38.20
CA LYS A 514 35.92 -4.63 -38.68
C LYS A 514 36.25 -4.29 -40.15
N HIS A 515 35.25 -4.26 -41.04
CA HIS A 515 35.00 -3.24 -42.10
C HIS A 515 33.83 -3.71 -42.99
N GLY A 516 32.69 -3.00 -43.00
CA GLY A 516 31.60 -3.36 -43.93
C GLY A 516 30.20 -2.81 -43.66
N ILE A 517 30.03 -1.65 -43.03
CA ILE A 517 28.68 -1.10 -42.76
C ILE A 517 28.01 -0.53 -44.02
N ASN A 518 28.74 -0.25 -45.11
CA ASN A 518 28.15 0.33 -46.33
C ASN A 518 27.64 -0.65 -47.40
N ILE A 519 27.60 -1.96 -47.12
CA ILE A 519 27.03 -2.98 -48.04
C ILE A 519 25.66 -3.52 -47.56
N GLY A 520 25.28 -3.26 -46.30
CA GLY A 520 24.02 -3.75 -45.71
C GLY A 520 22.74 -3.14 -46.30
N LEU A 521 22.73 -1.83 -46.59
CA LEU A 521 21.52 -1.12 -47.05
C LEU A 521 21.13 -1.42 -48.51
N LYS A 522 22.06 -1.83 -49.37
CA LYS A 522 21.73 -2.29 -50.73
C LYS A 522 21.25 -3.75 -50.76
N LYS A 523 21.69 -4.59 -49.81
CA LYS A 523 21.26 -6.00 -49.73
C LYS A 523 19.81 -6.14 -49.25
N THR A 524 19.32 -5.32 -48.32
CA THR A 524 17.91 -5.36 -47.86
C THR A 524 16.93 -4.95 -48.96
N LYS A 525 17.29 -3.96 -49.78
CA LYS A 525 16.45 -3.54 -50.93
C LYS A 525 16.40 -4.61 -52.03
N PHE A 526 17.51 -5.32 -52.26
CA PHE A 526 17.61 -6.39 -53.25
C PHE A 526 16.94 -7.70 -52.79
N LEU A 527 17.07 -8.06 -51.51
CA LEU A 527 16.37 -9.21 -50.91
C LEU A 527 14.85 -9.00 -50.85
N PHE A 528 14.38 -7.77 -50.61
CA PHE A 528 12.95 -7.44 -50.62
C PHE A 528 12.32 -7.61 -52.01
N LEU A 529 13.02 -7.20 -53.07
CA LEU A 529 12.57 -7.38 -54.47
C LEU A 529 12.63 -8.85 -54.94
N ILE A 530 13.64 -9.61 -54.52
CA ILE A 530 13.73 -11.06 -54.81
C ILE A 530 12.62 -11.83 -54.06
N PHE A 531 12.33 -11.45 -52.81
CA PHE A 531 11.28 -12.08 -52.01
C PHE A 531 9.89 -11.80 -52.59
N LEU A 532 9.60 -10.58 -53.04
CA LEU A 532 8.37 -10.26 -53.77
C LEU A 532 8.27 -11.10 -55.06
N LYS A 533 9.33 -11.21 -55.85
CA LYS A 533 9.34 -12.04 -57.07
C LYS A 533 9.11 -13.54 -56.79
N LYS A 534 9.60 -14.07 -55.65
CA LYS A 534 9.35 -15.46 -55.22
C LYS A 534 7.94 -15.65 -54.67
N PHE A 535 7.42 -14.69 -53.92
CA PHE A 535 6.07 -14.71 -53.35
C PHE A 535 4.98 -14.68 -54.43
N TYR A 536 5.22 -13.97 -55.55
CA TYR A 536 4.28 -13.92 -56.69
C TYR A 536 4.29 -15.17 -57.59
N LYS A 537 5.29 -16.06 -57.49
CA LYS A 537 5.43 -17.21 -58.42
C LYS A 537 4.79 -18.51 -57.94
N ASN A 538 4.52 -18.67 -56.65
CA ASN A 538 3.83 -19.86 -56.11
C ASN A 538 2.33 -19.60 -55.92
N LYS A 539 1.55 -19.85 -56.96
CA LYS A 539 0.10 -19.97 -56.84
C LYS A 539 -0.23 -21.25 -56.06
N GLY A 540 -0.61 -21.05 -54.80
CA GLY A 540 -1.16 -22.09 -53.95
C GLY A 540 -0.27 -22.39 -52.75
N ILE A 541 -0.70 -21.93 -51.58
CA ILE A 541 -0.77 -22.67 -50.32
C ILE A 541 -1.44 -21.75 -49.29
N LYS A 542 -2.57 -22.21 -48.74
CA LYS A 542 -3.25 -21.65 -47.57
C LYS A 542 -2.36 -21.86 -46.34
N THR A 543 -1.52 -20.89 -45.95
CA THR A 543 -0.97 -20.77 -44.57
C THR A 543 -0.04 -19.55 -44.48
N ASN A 544 -0.45 -18.49 -43.75
CA ASN A 544 0.05 -18.19 -42.40
C ASN A 544 -0.38 -16.77 -41.94
N LYS A 545 -1.38 -16.73 -41.06
CA LYS A 545 -1.79 -15.56 -40.25
C LYS A 545 -0.60 -14.96 -39.48
N LEU A 546 0.33 -15.82 -39.04
CA LEU A 546 1.57 -15.49 -38.35
C LEU A 546 2.54 -14.66 -39.20
N LEU A 547 2.65 -14.93 -40.52
CA LEU A 547 3.54 -14.15 -41.38
C LEU A 547 3.02 -12.73 -41.58
N PHE A 548 1.70 -12.56 -41.69
CA PHE A 548 1.06 -11.24 -41.79
C PHE A 548 1.18 -10.47 -40.46
N ILE A 549 0.99 -11.11 -39.31
CA ILE A 549 1.19 -10.50 -37.98
C ILE A 549 2.66 -10.12 -37.76
N PHE A 550 3.61 -10.98 -38.18
CA PHE A 550 5.05 -10.71 -38.08
C PHE A 550 5.46 -9.51 -38.96
N PHE A 551 4.90 -9.40 -40.17
CA PHE A 551 5.12 -8.25 -41.06
C PHE A 551 4.41 -6.97 -40.57
N TYR A 552 3.17 -7.07 -40.08
CA TYR A 552 2.41 -5.93 -39.58
C TYR A 552 3.04 -5.38 -38.30
N ARG A 553 3.51 -6.22 -37.37
CA ARG A 553 4.30 -5.79 -36.20
C ARG A 553 5.65 -5.19 -36.57
N LYS A 554 6.32 -5.65 -37.64
CA LYS A 554 7.60 -5.02 -38.06
C LYS A 554 7.42 -3.66 -38.74
N ILE A 555 6.35 -3.49 -39.52
CA ILE A 555 6.06 -2.24 -40.23
C ILE A 555 5.37 -1.22 -39.32
N PHE A 556 4.45 -1.67 -38.45
CA PHE A 556 3.57 -0.83 -37.64
C PHE A 556 3.78 -0.99 -36.12
N SER A 557 4.96 -1.46 -35.69
CA SER A 557 5.35 -1.34 -34.27
C SER A 557 5.32 0.14 -33.86
N PRO A 558 4.83 0.50 -32.66
CA PRO A 558 4.77 1.89 -32.21
C PRO A 558 6.13 2.61 -32.23
N TYR A 559 7.25 1.87 -32.22
CA TYR A 559 8.61 2.42 -32.37
C TYR A 559 8.99 2.88 -33.80
N ASN A 560 8.24 2.51 -34.84
CA ASN A 560 8.52 2.93 -36.22
C ASN A 560 7.53 3.98 -36.76
N PHE A 561 6.55 4.41 -35.95
CA PHE A 561 5.54 5.37 -36.42
C PHE A 561 6.12 6.78 -36.63
N GLU A 562 7.19 7.15 -35.92
CA GLU A 562 7.86 8.45 -36.09
C GLU A 562 8.70 8.55 -37.38
N ILE A 563 8.97 7.44 -38.09
CA ILE A 563 9.77 7.44 -39.33
C ILE A 563 8.98 6.88 -40.54
N MET A 564 7.65 6.77 -40.45
CA MET A 564 6.85 6.45 -41.63
C MET A 564 6.49 7.71 -42.42
N ASN A 565 7.18 7.90 -43.54
CA ASN A 565 6.83 8.93 -44.52
C ASN A 565 5.37 8.75 -44.97
N ASN A 566 4.53 9.77 -44.76
CA ASN A 566 3.09 9.80 -45.09
C ASN A 566 2.75 9.32 -46.52
N ASN A 567 3.70 9.44 -47.46
CA ASN A 567 3.55 8.95 -48.83
C ASN A 567 3.62 7.42 -48.97
N LEU A 568 4.45 6.75 -48.15
CA LEU A 568 4.57 5.29 -48.17
C LEU A 568 3.34 4.63 -47.56
N PHE A 569 2.78 5.21 -46.50
CA PHE A 569 1.52 4.74 -45.90
C PHE A 569 0.35 4.83 -46.89
N LYS A 570 0.21 5.97 -47.57
CA LYS A 570 -0.81 6.17 -48.62
C LYS A 570 -0.66 5.16 -49.76
N LEU A 571 0.56 4.83 -50.18
CA LEU A 571 0.83 3.81 -51.22
C LEU A 571 0.41 2.39 -50.78
N ILE A 572 0.62 2.03 -49.52
CA ILE A 572 0.25 0.70 -48.97
C ILE A 572 -1.28 0.56 -48.85
N ILE A 573 -1.98 1.59 -48.34
CA ILE A 573 -3.45 1.55 -48.17
C ILE A 573 -4.21 1.69 -49.49
N ASN A 574 -3.65 2.36 -50.49
CA ASN A 574 -4.25 2.46 -51.82
C ASN A 574 -4.10 1.17 -52.66
N ASN A 575 -3.37 0.17 -52.18
CA ASN A 575 -3.35 -1.14 -52.80
C ASN A 575 -4.66 -1.90 -52.47
N SER A 576 -5.48 -2.14 -53.49
CA SER A 576 -6.81 -2.74 -53.34
C SER A 576 -6.78 -4.14 -52.71
N TYR A 577 -5.70 -4.89 -52.87
CA TYR A 577 -5.55 -6.24 -52.31
C TYR A 577 -5.16 -6.20 -50.82
N ILE A 578 -4.18 -5.36 -50.45
CA ILE A 578 -3.78 -5.17 -49.05
C ILE A 578 -4.95 -4.58 -48.25
N ARG A 579 -5.65 -3.59 -48.82
CA ARG A 579 -6.86 -3.02 -48.24
C ARG A 579 -7.87 -4.13 -47.91
N LYS A 580 -8.15 -5.04 -48.86
CA LYS A 580 -9.06 -6.18 -48.65
C LYS A 580 -8.60 -7.13 -47.53
N ILE A 581 -7.29 -7.37 -47.41
CA ILE A 581 -6.73 -8.21 -46.34
C ILE A 581 -6.87 -7.54 -44.97
N ILE A 582 -6.56 -6.24 -44.87
CA ILE A 582 -6.72 -5.46 -43.63
C ILE A 582 -8.20 -5.47 -43.22
N PHE A 583 -9.11 -5.11 -44.12
CA PHE A 583 -10.55 -5.09 -43.85
C PHE A 583 -11.11 -6.45 -43.43
N ASN A 584 -10.66 -7.54 -44.05
CA ASN A 584 -11.10 -8.89 -43.69
C ASN A 584 -10.55 -9.39 -42.34
N ASN A 585 -9.59 -8.68 -41.75
CA ASN A 585 -8.97 -9.04 -40.47
C ASN A 585 -9.07 -7.90 -39.44
N VAL A 586 -9.91 -6.88 -39.65
CA VAL A 586 -10.10 -5.73 -38.73
C VAL A 586 -10.45 -6.19 -37.31
N SER A 587 -11.33 -7.20 -37.17
CA SER A 587 -11.65 -7.76 -35.85
C SER A 587 -10.44 -8.40 -35.17
N LEU A 588 -9.52 -8.98 -35.95
CA LEU A 588 -8.26 -9.54 -35.45
C LEU A 588 -7.27 -8.44 -35.06
N ILE A 589 -7.25 -7.33 -35.80
CA ILE A 589 -6.38 -6.18 -35.53
C ILE A 589 -6.85 -5.47 -34.25
N HIS A 590 -8.14 -5.20 -34.10
CA HIS A 590 -8.68 -4.56 -32.88
C HIS A 590 -8.65 -5.49 -31.66
N SER A 591 -8.76 -6.82 -31.83
CA SER A 591 -8.58 -7.76 -30.70
C SER A 591 -7.19 -7.73 -30.07
N ILE A 592 -6.19 -7.14 -30.74
CA ILE A 592 -4.84 -6.94 -30.20
C ILE A 592 -4.80 -5.74 -29.23
N PHE A 593 -5.78 -4.84 -29.29
CA PHE A 593 -5.87 -3.60 -28.49
C PHE A 593 -7.00 -3.61 -27.46
N GLU A 594 -7.66 -4.76 -27.25
CA GLU A 594 -8.73 -4.95 -26.24
C GLU A 594 -9.94 -3.98 -26.33
N GLU A 595 -10.22 -3.41 -27.52
CA GLU A 595 -11.40 -2.57 -27.77
C GLU A 595 -12.50 -3.35 -28.52
N PRO A 596 -13.81 -3.11 -28.23
CA PRO A 596 -14.92 -3.79 -28.92
C PRO A 596 -14.92 -3.45 -30.41
N ALA A 597 -14.70 -4.45 -31.25
CA ALA A 597 -14.59 -4.27 -32.70
C ALA A 597 -15.90 -4.59 -33.42
N LEU A 598 -16.57 -3.57 -33.98
CA LEU A 598 -17.66 -3.78 -34.93
C LEU A 598 -17.09 -4.30 -36.26
N LYS A 599 -17.66 -5.38 -36.82
CA LYS A 599 -17.40 -5.71 -38.23
C LYS A 599 -17.93 -4.60 -39.12
N TRP A 600 -17.38 -4.42 -40.32
CA TRP A 600 -17.92 -3.42 -41.26
C TRP A 600 -19.43 -3.61 -41.47
N SER A 601 -19.91 -4.85 -41.59
CA SER A 601 -21.34 -5.18 -41.71
C SER A 601 -22.22 -4.79 -40.52
N GLU A 602 -21.62 -4.54 -39.35
CA GLU A 602 -22.28 -4.12 -38.11
C GLU A 602 -22.12 -2.61 -37.92
N LEU A 603 -20.93 -2.08 -38.21
CA LEU A 603 -20.61 -0.65 -38.23
C LEU A 603 -21.52 0.10 -39.20
N ILE A 604 -21.68 -0.38 -40.44
CA ILE A 604 -22.55 0.25 -41.45
C ILE A 604 -24.04 0.24 -41.07
N LYS A 605 -24.43 -0.42 -39.98
CA LYS A 605 -25.81 -0.43 -39.47
C LYS A 605 -25.99 0.46 -38.25
N SER A 606 -24.90 0.96 -37.64
CA SER A 606 -24.93 1.81 -36.44
C SER A 606 -24.74 3.28 -36.80
N GLU A 607 -25.78 4.08 -36.66
CA GLU A 607 -25.71 5.53 -36.91
C GLU A 607 -24.72 6.22 -35.96
N TYR A 608 -24.74 5.82 -34.67
CA TYR A 608 -23.83 6.33 -33.64
C TYR A 608 -22.36 6.13 -34.02
N HIS A 609 -21.96 4.89 -34.34
CA HIS A 609 -20.55 4.60 -34.62
C HIS A 609 -20.11 5.20 -35.96
N LEU A 610 -20.97 5.22 -36.97
CA LEU A 610 -20.66 5.91 -38.23
C LEU A 610 -20.44 7.42 -38.01
N ALA A 611 -21.21 8.04 -37.12
CA ALA A 611 -21.01 9.43 -36.73
C ALA A 611 -19.72 9.63 -35.91
N TYR A 612 -19.51 8.80 -34.90
CA TYR A 612 -18.34 8.85 -34.01
C TYR A 612 -17.02 8.70 -34.78
N TYR A 613 -16.98 7.81 -35.78
CA TYR A 613 -15.79 7.58 -36.60
C TYR A 613 -15.76 8.39 -37.91
N GLY A 614 -16.71 9.29 -38.15
CA GLY A 614 -16.69 10.23 -39.29
C GLY A 614 -17.02 9.64 -40.67
N TYR A 615 -17.73 8.51 -40.74
CA TYR A 615 -18.15 7.87 -42.00
C TYR A 615 -19.42 8.51 -42.62
N ILE A 616 -19.33 9.80 -42.97
CA ILE A 616 -20.47 10.65 -43.35
C ILE A 616 -21.27 10.09 -44.55
N ASP A 617 -20.60 9.67 -45.63
CA ASP A 617 -21.30 9.19 -46.84
C ASP A 617 -22.03 7.86 -46.62
N THR A 618 -21.48 7.01 -45.76
CA THR A 618 -22.09 5.73 -45.40
C THR A 618 -23.28 5.96 -44.48
N LEU A 619 -23.18 6.92 -43.55
CA LEU A 619 -24.30 7.36 -42.71
C LEU A 619 -25.45 7.94 -43.54
N LYS A 620 -25.14 8.79 -44.53
CA LYS A 620 -26.11 9.34 -45.50
C LYS A 620 -26.86 8.22 -46.22
N THR A 621 -26.13 7.24 -46.75
CA THR A 621 -26.69 6.09 -47.47
C THR A 621 -27.59 5.25 -46.55
N LEU A 622 -27.15 4.98 -45.32
CA LEU A 622 -27.94 4.23 -44.33
C LEU A 622 -29.25 4.95 -43.98
N LYS A 623 -29.23 6.28 -43.79
CA LYS A 623 -30.45 7.06 -43.51
C LYS A 623 -31.42 7.03 -44.70
N ILE A 624 -30.92 7.10 -45.93
CA ILE A 624 -31.75 6.96 -47.15
C ILE A 624 -32.36 5.55 -47.23
N GLU A 625 -31.58 4.49 -46.99
CA GLU A 625 -32.07 3.11 -47.00
C GLU A 625 -33.13 2.85 -45.93
N LYS A 626 -32.97 3.39 -44.72
CA LYS A 626 -33.99 3.30 -43.65
C LYS A 626 -35.26 4.07 -43.99
N LYS A 627 -35.14 5.23 -44.66
CA LYS A 627 -36.29 6.02 -45.15
C LYS A 627 -37.06 5.25 -46.24
N ASN A 628 -36.36 4.51 -47.10
CA ASN A 628 -36.94 3.68 -48.16
C ASN A 628 -37.53 2.35 -47.64
N LYS A 629 -36.94 1.73 -46.61
CA LYS A 629 -37.48 0.51 -45.96
C LYS A 629 -38.76 0.74 -45.14
N LYS A 630 -39.06 1.98 -44.75
CA LYS A 630 -40.35 2.34 -44.13
C LYS A 630 -41.55 2.14 -45.07
N PHE A 631 -41.35 1.93 -46.37
CA PHE A 631 -42.43 1.78 -47.36
C PHE A 631 -42.84 0.32 -47.68
N ASN A 632 -42.11 -0.69 -47.20
CA ASN A 632 -42.46 -2.10 -47.41
C ASN A 632 -42.27 -2.93 -46.13
N ASN A 633 -43.35 -3.59 -45.71
CA ASN A 633 -43.53 -4.49 -44.54
C ASN A 633 -44.01 -3.84 -43.24
N ARG A 634 -45.35 -3.72 -43.15
CA ARG A 634 -46.11 -4.03 -41.91
C ARG A 634 -45.94 -5.53 -41.64
N LEU A 635 -45.61 -5.90 -40.39
CA LEU A 635 -45.42 -7.25 -39.81
C LEU A 635 -43.97 -7.77 -39.73
N ALA A 636 -43.25 -7.29 -38.71
CA ALA A 636 -42.30 -8.09 -37.92
C ALA A 636 -41.98 -7.33 -36.61
N ARG A 637 -42.91 -7.39 -35.64
CA ARG A 637 -42.60 -7.15 -34.24
C ARG A 637 -42.21 -8.50 -33.65
N GLU A 638 -40.93 -8.75 -33.42
CA GLU A 638 -40.48 -9.73 -32.43
C GLU A 638 -39.00 -9.54 -32.07
N LYS A 639 -38.76 -9.39 -30.76
CA LYS A 639 -37.50 -9.56 -29.98
C LYS A 639 -36.30 -8.68 -30.37
N LEU A 640 -36.28 -7.47 -29.82
CA LEU A 640 -35.07 -6.66 -29.64
C LEU A 640 -34.27 -7.15 -28.40
N HIS A 641 -32.97 -7.34 -28.60
CA HIS A 641 -31.97 -7.76 -27.62
C HIS A 641 -31.61 -6.61 -26.64
N PRO A 642 -31.27 -6.87 -25.37
CA PRO A 642 -30.98 -5.82 -24.39
C PRO A 642 -29.55 -5.28 -24.55
N ILE A 643 -29.36 -4.34 -25.48
CA ILE A 643 -28.27 -3.35 -25.50
C ILE A 643 -28.90 -1.97 -25.73
N GLN A 644 -29.95 -1.66 -24.96
CA GLN A 644 -30.62 -0.35 -24.94
C GLN A 644 -30.60 0.22 -23.51
N VAL A 645 -29.42 0.28 -22.89
CA VAL A 645 -29.26 0.94 -21.58
C VAL A 645 -28.05 1.90 -21.53
N LEU A 646 -27.46 2.27 -22.67
CA LEU A 646 -26.45 3.37 -22.72
C LEU A 646 -26.84 4.55 -23.64
N ASP A 647 -28.02 4.49 -24.28
CA ASP A 647 -28.45 5.46 -25.30
C ASP A 647 -29.63 6.33 -24.82
N TYR A 648 -29.43 7.11 -23.77
CA TYR A 648 -30.41 8.15 -23.41
C TYR A 648 -29.85 9.55 -23.13
N VAL A 649 -28.57 9.82 -23.42
CA VAL A 649 -27.99 11.15 -23.11
C VAL A 649 -27.26 11.84 -24.28
N HIS A 650 -26.90 11.18 -25.39
CA HIS A 650 -26.17 11.86 -26.46
C HIS A 650 -26.79 11.70 -27.85
N THR A 651 -27.19 12.82 -28.46
CA THR A 651 -27.70 12.92 -29.83
C THR A 651 -26.56 12.74 -30.85
N LEU A 652 -26.88 12.41 -32.11
CA LEU A 652 -25.88 12.37 -33.20
C LEU A 652 -25.08 13.69 -33.36
N PRO A 653 -25.71 14.88 -33.22
CA PRO A 653 -24.99 16.15 -33.09
C PRO A 653 -23.96 16.20 -31.96
N ASN A 654 -24.29 15.73 -30.74
CA ASN A 654 -23.34 15.70 -29.62
C ASN A 654 -22.10 14.86 -29.92
N VAL A 655 -22.30 13.72 -30.58
CA VAL A 655 -21.20 12.85 -31.03
C VAL A 655 -20.32 13.57 -32.05
N ALA A 656 -20.93 14.26 -33.02
CA ALA A 656 -20.19 15.00 -34.04
C ALA A 656 -19.40 16.18 -33.44
N ALA A 657 -19.98 16.88 -32.46
CA ALA A 657 -19.34 17.97 -31.75
C ALA A 657 -18.17 17.50 -30.86
N LYS A 658 -18.36 16.39 -30.13
CA LYS A 658 -17.31 15.74 -29.33
C LYS A 658 -16.10 15.28 -30.15
N GLN A 659 -16.29 15.01 -31.44
CA GLN A 659 -15.24 14.51 -32.35
C GLN A 659 -14.64 15.61 -33.24
N GLY A 660 -15.09 16.86 -33.15
CA GLY A 660 -14.54 17.94 -33.98
C GLY A 660 -15.03 17.91 -35.44
N ASN A 661 -16.11 17.20 -35.77
CA ASN A 661 -16.52 16.96 -37.17
C ASN A 661 -17.56 17.97 -37.69
N GLN A 662 -17.08 19.09 -38.23
CA GLN A 662 -17.94 20.19 -38.72
C GLN A 662 -18.86 19.78 -39.88
N GLN A 663 -18.34 19.03 -40.85
CA GLN A 663 -19.10 18.62 -42.03
C GLN A 663 -20.28 17.70 -41.69
N LEU A 664 -20.11 16.87 -40.64
CA LEU A 664 -21.18 16.04 -40.14
C LEU A 664 -22.24 16.87 -39.42
N LEU A 665 -21.84 17.86 -38.61
CA LEU A 665 -22.78 18.79 -37.98
C LEU A 665 -23.59 19.57 -39.02
N GLU A 666 -22.95 20.09 -40.07
CA GLU A 666 -23.62 20.78 -41.19
C GLU A 666 -24.66 19.88 -41.86
N TYR A 667 -24.30 18.62 -42.17
CA TYR A 667 -25.24 17.66 -42.76
C TYR A 667 -26.41 17.32 -41.83
N LEU A 668 -26.15 17.09 -40.54
CA LEU A 668 -27.20 16.76 -39.57
C LEU A 668 -28.16 17.93 -39.39
N LEU A 669 -27.67 19.17 -39.46
CA LEU A 669 -28.47 20.39 -39.45
C LEU A 669 -29.36 20.50 -40.70
N GLU A 670 -28.79 20.29 -41.89
CA GLU A 670 -29.55 20.27 -43.15
C GLU A 670 -30.60 19.14 -43.19
N ALA A 671 -30.30 18.02 -42.54
CA ALA A 671 -31.20 16.87 -42.43
C ALA A 671 -32.35 17.08 -41.42
N GLY A 672 -32.33 18.19 -40.65
CA GLY A 672 -33.34 18.52 -39.65
C GLY A 672 -33.24 17.69 -38.38
N GLU A 673 -32.05 17.20 -38.03
CA GLU A 673 -31.82 16.48 -36.78
C GLU A 673 -31.93 17.42 -35.57
N PHE A 674 -32.32 16.87 -34.42
CA PHE A 674 -32.49 17.65 -33.21
C PHE A 674 -31.15 17.94 -32.54
N PHE A 675 -30.81 19.23 -32.42
CA PHE A 675 -29.69 19.75 -31.66
C PHE A 675 -30.18 20.11 -30.26
N ASN A 676 -29.56 19.55 -29.23
CA ASN A 676 -30.05 19.69 -27.86
C ASN A 676 -29.38 20.85 -27.11
N GLY A 677 -28.36 21.47 -27.69
CA GLY A 677 -27.65 22.62 -27.14
C GLY A 677 -26.35 22.28 -26.41
N GLU A 678 -26.03 21.00 -26.21
CA GLU A 678 -24.80 20.57 -25.53
C GLU A 678 -23.58 20.53 -26.46
N GLU A 679 -23.80 20.67 -27.77
CA GLU A 679 -22.76 20.52 -28.80
C GLU A 679 -21.61 21.50 -28.59
N LEU A 680 -21.92 22.74 -28.19
CA LEU A 680 -20.92 23.76 -27.94
C LEU A 680 -20.07 23.43 -26.69
N SER A 681 -20.70 23.04 -25.58
CA SER A 681 -19.99 22.61 -24.36
C SER A 681 -19.06 21.42 -24.64
N LEU A 682 -19.53 20.46 -25.45
CA LEU A 682 -18.71 19.31 -25.84
C LEU A 682 -17.54 19.69 -26.74
N ALA A 683 -17.72 20.62 -27.68
CA ALA A 683 -16.62 21.13 -28.50
C ALA A 683 -15.57 21.88 -27.66
N VAL A 684 -16.03 22.63 -26.65
CA VAL A 684 -15.16 23.35 -25.69
C VAL A 684 -14.36 22.38 -24.84
N LYS A 685 -15.02 21.43 -24.17
CA LYS A 685 -14.38 20.44 -23.28
C LYS A 685 -13.33 19.58 -23.99
N ASN A 686 -13.46 19.37 -25.31
CA ASN A 686 -12.54 18.55 -26.10
C ASN A 686 -11.58 19.38 -26.97
N ASN A 687 -11.44 20.69 -26.71
CA ASN A 687 -10.49 21.59 -27.38
C ASN A 687 -10.68 21.67 -28.91
N HIS A 688 -11.91 21.58 -29.39
CA HIS A 688 -12.26 21.68 -30.82
C HIS A 688 -12.55 23.12 -31.24
N TYR A 689 -11.55 23.98 -31.13
CA TYR A 689 -11.70 25.43 -31.30
C TYR A 689 -12.23 25.85 -32.68
N HIS A 690 -11.97 25.07 -33.74
CA HIS A 690 -12.48 25.36 -35.10
C HIS A 690 -14.01 25.18 -35.21
N LEU A 691 -14.63 24.37 -34.36
CA LEU A 691 -16.08 24.19 -34.34
C LEU A 691 -16.81 25.33 -33.64
N ILE A 692 -16.12 26.03 -32.74
CA ILE A 692 -16.74 27.00 -31.83
C ILE A 692 -17.35 28.16 -32.60
N SER A 693 -16.62 28.74 -33.56
CA SER A 693 -17.15 29.83 -34.40
C SER A 693 -18.37 29.38 -35.21
N PHE A 694 -18.34 28.15 -35.75
CA PHE A 694 -19.45 27.58 -36.50
C PHE A 694 -20.69 27.36 -35.63
N LEU A 695 -20.52 26.75 -34.44
CA LEU A 695 -21.62 26.47 -33.51
C LEU A 695 -22.20 27.77 -32.91
N LEU A 696 -21.37 28.77 -32.62
CA LEU A 696 -21.81 30.09 -32.15
C LEU A 696 -22.58 30.85 -33.24
N GLU A 697 -22.14 30.81 -34.50
CA GLU A 697 -22.85 31.46 -35.61
C GLU A 697 -24.24 30.86 -35.82
N LYS A 698 -24.39 29.54 -35.70
CA LYS A 698 -25.65 28.83 -35.97
C LYS A 698 -26.59 28.74 -34.77
N PHE A 699 -26.07 28.64 -33.56
CA PHE A 699 -26.86 28.34 -32.36
C PHE A 699 -26.59 29.27 -31.17
N GLY A 700 -25.65 30.22 -31.29
CA GLY A 700 -25.18 31.04 -30.17
C GLY A 700 -26.20 32.00 -29.57
N GLN A 701 -27.28 32.36 -30.27
CA GLN A 701 -28.26 33.34 -29.77
C GLN A 701 -29.25 32.80 -28.73
N ASN A 702 -29.30 31.48 -28.45
CA ASN A 702 -30.30 30.84 -27.59
C ASN A 702 -29.72 29.75 -26.64
N GLN A 703 -28.42 29.75 -26.35
CA GLN A 703 -27.79 28.74 -25.47
C GLN A 703 -27.24 29.35 -24.17
N ASN A 704 -27.34 28.62 -23.06
CA ASN A 704 -26.62 28.96 -21.83
C ASN A 704 -25.12 28.64 -22.04
N LEU A 705 -24.28 29.68 -21.97
CA LEU A 705 -22.84 29.61 -22.23
C LEU A 705 -22.00 29.63 -20.95
N ASP A 706 -22.61 29.61 -19.77
CA ASP A 706 -21.95 29.82 -18.48
C ASP A 706 -20.87 28.78 -18.21
N SER A 707 -21.18 27.50 -18.46
CA SER A 707 -20.21 26.40 -18.29
C SER A 707 -19.01 26.52 -19.22
N ALA A 708 -19.20 27.02 -20.45
CA ALA A 708 -18.10 27.23 -21.38
C ALA A 708 -17.23 28.42 -20.92
N LEU A 709 -17.84 29.51 -20.46
CA LEU A 709 -17.12 30.69 -19.98
C LEU A 709 -16.28 30.40 -18.73
N CYS A 710 -16.80 29.62 -17.77
CA CYS A 710 -16.03 29.20 -16.60
C CYS A 710 -14.79 28.39 -16.97
N GLU A 711 -14.94 27.44 -17.89
CA GLU A 711 -13.82 26.61 -18.38
C GLU A 711 -12.74 27.46 -19.07
N TYR A 712 -13.13 28.45 -19.89
CA TYR A 712 -12.17 29.35 -20.54
C TYR A 712 -11.51 30.33 -19.56
N ALA A 713 -12.25 30.79 -18.55
CA ALA A 713 -11.74 31.62 -17.48
C ALA A 713 -10.75 30.85 -16.58
N GLU A 714 -10.91 29.54 -16.43
CA GLU A 714 -9.96 28.66 -15.74
C GLU A 714 -8.67 28.46 -16.57
N GLN A 715 -8.83 28.15 -17.86
CA GLN A 715 -7.72 27.79 -18.75
C GLN A 715 -6.90 28.99 -19.28
N GLY A 716 -7.43 30.22 -19.21
CA GLY A 716 -6.71 31.44 -19.59
C GLY A 716 -6.70 31.80 -21.07
N HIS A 717 -7.63 31.25 -21.87
CA HIS A 717 -7.69 31.52 -23.31
C HIS A 717 -8.40 32.85 -23.64
N PHE A 718 -7.73 33.98 -23.38
CA PHE A 718 -8.30 35.34 -23.47
C PHE A 718 -8.98 35.68 -24.80
N GLU A 719 -8.40 35.32 -25.95
CA GLU A 719 -8.98 35.62 -27.26
C GLU A 719 -10.26 34.82 -27.55
N LEU A 720 -10.32 33.56 -27.14
CA LEU A 720 -11.51 32.71 -27.30
C LEU A 720 -12.61 33.12 -26.32
N PHE A 721 -12.22 33.50 -25.11
CA PHE A 721 -13.13 34.08 -24.11
C PHE A 721 -13.84 35.32 -24.69
N LYS A 722 -13.10 36.24 -25.32
CA LYS A 722 -13.69 37.42 -26.01
C LYS A 722 -14.59 37.07 -27.18
N GLN A 723 -14.36 35.95 -27.86
CA GLN A 723 -15.22 35.53 -28.98
C GLN A 723 -16.56 35.00 -28.49
N ILE A 724 -16.56 34.17 -27.44
CA ILE A 724 -17.79 33.61 -26.84
C ILE A 724 -18.59 34.73 -26.17
N TYR A 725 -17.92 35.65 -25.49
CA TYR A 725 -18.53 36.82 -24.84
C TYR A 725 -19.51 37.59 -25.74
N LYS A 726 -19.23 37.70 -27.04
CA LYS A 726 -20.08 38.44 -28.01
C LYS A 726 -21.48 37.84 -28.19
N TYR A 727 -21.67 36.57 -27.83
CA TYR A 727 -22.92 35.84 -28.00
C TYR A 727 -23.68 35.66 -26.68
N CYS A 728 -23.12 36.16 -25.57
CA CYS A 728 -23.71 36.02 -24.24
C CYS A 728 -24.77 37.10 -23.99
N THR A 729 -25.81 36.74 -23.24
CA THR A 729 -26.84 37.67 -22.76
C THR A 729 -26.45 38.26 -21.40
N ASP A 730 -27.20 39.28 -20.95
CA ASP A 730 -26.97 39.91 -19.64
C ASP A 730 -27.40 39.02 -18.45
N ASP A 731 -28.08 37.90 -18.72
CA ASP A 731 -28.63 36.97 -17.70
C ASP A 731 -27.58 36.00 -17.11
N ASN A 732 -26.37 35.93 -17.67
CA ASN A 732 -25.31 35.02 -17.19
C ASN A 732 -24.79 35.42 -15.80
N GLU A 733 -24.36 34.42 -15.00
CA GLU A 733 -23.74 34.63 -13.68
C GLU A 733 -22.29 35.14 -13.77
N TRP A 734 -22.09 36.30 -14.39
CA TRP A 734 -20.77 36.89 -14.63
C TRP A 734 -19.91 37.11 -13.37
N SER A 735 -20.56 37.19 -12.20
CA SER A 735 -19.88 37.27 -10.90
C SER A 735 -19.10 36.00 -10.54
N GLU A 736 -19.53 34.83 -11.01
CA GLU A 736 -18.83 33.57 -10.77
C GLU A 736 -17.64 33.41 -11.73
N ILE A 737 -17.81 33.84 -12.99
CA ILE A 737 -16.76 33.77 -14.02
C ILE A 737 -15.55 34.63 -13.65
N ILE A 738 -15.78 35.85 -13.13
CA ILE A 738 -14.69 36.71 -12.67
C ILE A 738 -13.99 36.14 -11.43
N ASP A 739 -14.72 35.47 -10.53
CA ASP A 739 -14.11 34.80 -9.38
C ASP A 739 -13.18 33.65 -9.82
N VAL A 740 -13.63 32.82 -10.78
CA VAL A 740 -12.83 31.72 -11.35
C VAL A 740 -11.58 32.27 -12.02
N ALA A 741 -11.71 33.31 -12.85
CA ALA A 741 -10.56 33.94 -13.51
C ALA A 741 -9.49 34.38 -12.50
N PHE A 742 -9.91 35.07 -11.43
CA PHE A 742 -8.96 35.51 -10.40
C PHE A 742 -8.38 34.36 -9.58
N ARG A 743 -9.17 33.37 -9.14
CA ARG A 743 -8.67 32.20 -8.39
C ARG A 743 -7.63 31.40 -9.18
N HIS A 744 -7.80 31.31 -10.49
CA HIS A 744 -6.86 30.63 -11.40
C HIS A 744 -5.77 31.55 -11.97
N ARG A 745 -5.62 32.78 -11.43
CA ARG A 745 -4.59 33.76 -11.79
C ARG A 745 -4.62 34.21 -13.26
N GLN A 746 -5.79 34.17 -13.90
CA GLN A 746 -6.00 34.68 -15.25
C GLN A 746 -6.31 36.19 -15.20
N LEU A 747 -5.29 36.98 -14.83
CA LEU A 747 -5.42 38.43 -14.57
C LEU A 747 -5.95 39.19 -15.78
N GLU A 748 -5.56 38.82 -16.99
CA GLU A 748 -6.01 39.46 -18.24
C GLU A 748 -7.53 39.33 -18.42
N ILE A 749 -8.10 38.17 -18.13
CA ILE A 749 -9.55 37.93 -18.21
C ILE A 749 -10.27 38.68 -17.09
N GLY A 750 -9.76 38.60 -15.85
CA GLY A 750 -10.36 39.26 -14.68
C GLY A 750 -10.37 40.78 -14.79
N GLU A 751 -9.25 41.41 -15.17
CA GLU A 751 -9.17 42.85 -15.40
C GLU A 751 -10.07 43.30 -16.55
N TRP A 752 -10.11 42.52 -17.63
CA TRP A 752 -10.94 42.85 -18.79
C TRP A 752 -12.43 42.79 -18.44
N LEU A 753 -12.89 41.76 -17.73
CA LEU A 753 -14.27 41.67 -17.24
C LEU A 753 -14.65 42.83 -16.31
N TYR A 754 -13.72 43.27 -15.45
CA TYR A 754 -13.93 44.47 -14.62
C TYR A 754 -14.10 45.73 -15.47
N ARG A 755 -13.24 45.93 -16.49
CA ARG A 755 -13.29 47.14 -17.34
C ARG A 755 -14.52 47.18 -18.24
N GLU A 756 -14.91 46.06 -18.83
CA GLU A 756 -16.02 45.99 -19.78
C GLU A 756 -17.39 46.00 -19.10
N ARG A 757 -17.53 45.36 -17.93
CA ARG A 757 -18.84 45.20 -17.26
C ARG A 757 -18.94 45.86 -15.88
N GLY A 758 -17.85 46.42 -15.34
CA GLY A 758 -17.84 47.00 -13.99
C GLY A 758 -18.02 45.94 -12.88
N LEU A 759 -17.76 44.66 -13.17
CA LEU A 759 -17.98 43.56 -12.24
C LEU A 759 -16.83 43.46 -11.25
N ALA A 760 -17.14 43.45 -9.95
CA ALA A 760 -16.19 43.11 -8.90
C ALA A 760 -16.36 41.64 -8.49
N CYS A 761 -15.25 40.97 -8.18
CA CYS A 761 -15.26 39.62 -7.62
C CYS A 761 -15.83 39.62 -6.18
N LYS A 762 -16.16 38.45 -5.67
CA LYS A 762 -16.65 38.30 -4.29
C LYS A 762 -15.59 38.75 -3.28
N PRO A 763 -16.01 39.32 -2.12
CA PRO A 763 -15.08 39.75 -1.09
C PRO A 763 -14.16 38.64 -0.56
N GLU A 764 -14.66 37.40 -0.53
CA GLU A 764 -13.89 36.20 -0.16
C GLU A 764 -12.77 35.93 -1.16
N THR A 765 -13.09 35.94 -2.46
CA THR A 765 -12.12 35.81 -3.55
C THR A 765 -11.07 36.91 -3.45
N ALA A 766 -11.48 38.17 -3.26
CA ALA A 766 -10.55 39.29 -3.13
C ALA A 766 -9.59 39.14 -1.94
N THR A 767 -10.07 38.62 -0.81
CA THR A 767 -9.22 38.33 0.36
C THR A 767 -8.28 37.15 0.10
N GLU A 768 -8.74 36.10 -0.57
CA GLU A 768 -7.92 34.94 -0.93
C GLU A 768 -6.73 35.35 -1.81
N LEU A 769 -6.94 36.28 -2.73
CA LEU A 769 -5.89 36.80 -3.62
C LEU A 769 -4.73 37.50 -2.87
N LEU A 770 -4.96 38.03 -1.66
CA LEU A 770 -3.89 38.63 -0.85
C LEU A 770 -2.84 37.60 -0.45
N SER A 771 -3.24 36.34 -0.23
CA SER A 771 -2.33 35.26 0.14
C SER A 771 -1.32 34.91 -0.97
N PHE A 772 -1.62 35.28 -2.23
CA PHE A 772 -0.74 35.04 -3.37
C PHE A 772 0.42 36.04 -3.49
N GLY A 773 0.40 37.15 -2.73
CA GLY A 773 1.53 38.07 -2.60
C GLY A 773 1.79 38.99 -3.80
N ASP A 774 0.87 39.09 -4.76
CA ASP A 774 1.00 39.98 -5.93
C ASP A 774 0.64 41.43 -5.56
N ARG A 775 1.68 42.23 -5.27
CA ARG A 775 1.55 43.65 -4.87
C ARG A 775 0.82 44.49 -5.92
N ASP A 776 1.09 44.26 -7.20
CA ASP A 776 0.56 45.07 -8.29
C ASP A 776 -0.94 44.82 -8.47
N LEU A 777 -1.35 43.54 -8.40
CA LEU A 777 -2.76 43.17 -8.40
C LEU A 777 -3.50 43.74 -7.18
N ILE A 778 -2.92 43.63 -5.98
CA ILE A 778 -3.52 44.12 -4.73
C ILE A 778 -3.69 45.64 -4.78
N ASP A 779 -2.68 46.37 -5.24
CA ASP A 779 -2.74 47.82 -5.41
C ASP A 779 -3.78 48.22 -6.46
N TRP A 780 -3.86 47.48 -7.56
CA TRP A 780 -4.89 47.66 -8.57
C TRP A 780 -6.30 47.45 -7.98
N MET A 781 -6.53 46.36 -7.23
CA MET A 781 -7.84 46.08 -6.61
C MET A 781 -8.24 47.17 -5.59
N ILE A 782 -7.30 47.65 -4.78
CA ILE A 782 -7.55 48.72 -3.81
C ILE A 782 -7.87 50.04 -4.51
N ASN A 783 -7.10 50.40 -5.55
CA ASN A 783 -7.32 51.63 -6.31
C ASN A 783 -8.67 51.62 -7.05
N ASN A 784 -9.11 50.43 -7.45
CA ASN A 784 -10.42 50.19 -8.08
C ASN A 784 -11.54 49.88 -7.06
N LYS A 785 -11.30 50.09 -5.76
CA LYS A 785 -12.30 50.02 -4.67
C LYS A 785 -13.02 48.66 -4.53
N PHE A 786 -12.32 47.56 -4.76
CA PHE A 786 -12.84 46.23 -4.48
C PHE A 786 -13.18 46.07 -2.99
N LYS A 787 -14.24 45.32 -2.69
CA LYS A 787 -14.59 44.94 -1.32
C LYS A 787 -13.82 43.69 -0.93
N PHE A 788 -13.34 43.64 0.31
CA PHE A 788 -12.67 42.48 0.87
C PHE A 788 -13.52 41.86 1.98
N SER A 789 -13.29 40.60 2.29
CA SER A 789 -13.98 39.91 3.39
C SER A 789 -13.57 40.45 4.77
N LYS A 790 -14.28 40.04 5.81
CA LYS A 790 -14.01 40.47 7.19
C LYS A 790 -12.62 40.04 7.70
N ASP A 791 -12.05 38.98 7.12
CA ASP A 791 -10.76 38.42 7.53
C ASP A 791 -9.56 39.08 6.86
N VAL A 792 -9.78 40.05 5.96
CA VAL A 792 -8.73 40.75 5.19
C VAL A 792 -7.60 41.28 6.07
N LEU A 793 -7.93 41.86 7.22
CA LEU A 793 -6.94 42.40 8.14
C LEU A 793 -6.10 41.31 8.81
N ASN A 794 -6.68 40.12 9.07
CA ASN A 794 -5.93 39.00 9.61
C ASN A 794 -4.94 38.47 8.58
N GLU A 795 -5.32 38.35 7.30
CA GLU A 795 -4.40 37.91 6.24
C GLU A 795 -3.23 38.89 6.07
N VAL A 796 -3.50 40.20 6.06
CA VAL A 796 -2.44 41.22 5.97
C VAL A 796 -1.52 41.19 7.20
N ILE A 797 -2.07 40.91 8.39
CA ILE A 797 -1.26 40.71 9.60
C ILE A 797 -0.35 39.49 9.47
N LYS A 798 -0.83 38.37 8.90
CA LYS A 798 0.03 37.19 8.64
C LYS A 798 1.17 37.51 7.67
N MET A 799 0.90 38.34 6.66
CA MET A 799 1.90 38.78 5.68
C MET A 799 2.93 39.74 6.27
N GLY A 800 2.61 40.42 7.38
CA GLY A 800 3.50 41.41 8.01
C GLY A 800 3.53 42.78 7.34
N ASP A 801 2.65 43.04 6.36
CA ASP A 801 2.68 44.27 5.58
C ASP A 801 2.02 45.45 6.29
N VAL A 802 2.81 46.22 7.03
CA VAL A 802 2.36 47.37 7.82
C VAL A 802 1.74 48.47 6.95
N GLN A 803 2.24 48.67 5.73
CA GLN A 803 1.77 49.74 4.84
C GLN A 803 0.40 49.39 4.27
N LEU A 804 0.25 48.16 3.78
CA LEU A 804 -1.02 47.64 3.29
C LEU A 804 -2.07 47.58 4.40
N PHE A 805 -1.67 47.17 5.62
CA PHE A 805 -2.54 47.21 6.79
C PHE A 805 -3.02 48.63 7.09
N GLY A 806 -2.11 49.62 7.05
CA GLY A 806 -2.45 51.02 7.23
C GLY A 806 -3.50 51.52 6.22
N ARG A 807 -3.32 51.18 4.94
CA ARG A 807 -4.23 51.55 3.85
C ARG A 807 -5.61 50.89 4.02
N LEU A 808 -5.67 49.58 4.18
CA LEU A 808 -6.93 48.83 4.32
C LEU A 808 -7.68 49.19 5.62
N TYR A 809 -6.96 49.42 6.71
CA TYR A 809 -7.55 49.84 7.98
C TYR A 809 -8.17 51.24 7.89
N SER A 810 -7.51 52.18 7.18
CA SER A 810 -8.02 53.56 7.01
C SER A 810 -9.33 53.65 6.22
N GLN A 811 -9.65 52.62 5.43
CA GLN A 811 -10.89 52.51 4.66
C GLN A 811 -12.08 51.98 5.48
N ASN A 812 -11.89 51.77 6.80
CA ASN A 812 -12.94 51.58 7.80
C ASN A 812 -13.83 50.34 7.58
N LEU A 813 -13.27 49.23 7.09
CA LEU A 813 -14.08 48.12 6.60
C LEU A 813 -14.46 47.05 7.63
N TYR A 814 -13.68 46.73 8.69
CA TYR A 814 -14.06 45.64 9.62
C TYR A 814 -13.54 45.75 11.06
N TYR A 815 -14.29 45.13 12.00
CA TYR A 815 -13.93 44.98 13.41
C TYR A 815 -12.61 44.20 13.57
N LEU A 816 -11.54 44.88 13.95
CA LEU A 816 -10.28 44.24 14.33
C LEU A 816 -10.45 43.61 15.72
N ASN A 817 -10.41 42.28 15.79
CA ASN A 817 -10.29 41.61 17.07
C ASN A 817 -8.85 41.75 17.57
N ASN A 818 -8.62 42.66 18.52
CA ASN A 818 -7.30 43.00 19.04
C ASN A 818 -6.50 41.78 19.53
N ASP A 819 -7.16 40.85 20.23
CA ASP A 819 -6.52 39.64 20.76
C ASP A 819 -6.06 38.72 19.61
N ARG A 820 -6.94 38.48 18.64
CA ARG A 820 -6.62 37.67 17.46
C ARG A 820 -5.54 38.32 16.61
N ALA A 821 -5.57 39.64 16.44
CA ALA A 821 -4.60 40.40 15.65
C ALA A 821 -3.19 40.27 16.24
N ILE A 822 -3.04 40.50 17.54
CA ILE A 822 -1.76 40.39 18.25
C ILE A 822 -1.28 38.93 18.24
N LYS A 823 -2.17 37.96 18.50
CA LYS A 823 -1.82 36.54 18.46
C LYS A 823 -1.35 36.10 17.08
N THR A 824 -2.02 36.54 16.01
CA THR A 824 -1.65 36.21 14.62
C THR A 824 -0.28 36.80 14.28
N ALA A 825 -0.03 38.05 14.66
CA ALA A 825 1.28 38.68 14.44
C ALA A 825 2.42 37.92 15.15
N ILE A 826 2.17 37.44 16.38
CA ILE A 826 3.13 36.63 17.13
C ILE A 826 3.34 35.26 16.45
N GLN A 827 2.25 34.57 16.07
CA GLN A 827 2.30 33.24 15.44
C GLN A 827 3.09 33.22 14.14
N HIS A 828 3.01 34.29 13.35
CA HIS A 828 3.69 34.43 12.06
C HIS A 828 5.02 35.20 12.18
N ASN A 829 5.52 35.43 13.39
CA ASN A 829 6.79 36.11 13.65
C ASN A 829 6.90 37.53 13.02
N GLN A 830 5.80 38.28 12.98
CA GLN A 830 5.73 39.59 12.31
C GLN A 830 6.09 40.75 13.23
N MET A 831 7.38 41.00 13.44
CA MET A 831 7.91 42.03 14.35
C MET A 831 7.44 43.46 14.03
N GLU A 832 7.51 43.88 12.77
CA GLU A 832 7.13 45.23 12.38
C GLU A 832 5.63 45.46 12.54
N MET A 833 4.81 44.47 12.16
CA MET A 833 3.37 44.49 12.36
C MET A 833 3.01 44.51 13.84
N LEU A 834 3.65 43.67 14.64
CA LEU A 834 3.44 43.61 16.09
C LEU A 834 3.78 44.96 16.76
N ASN A 835 4.88 45.59 16.33
CA ASN A 835 5.26 46.93 16.77
C ASN A 835 4.21 47.97 16.38
N HIS A 836 3.72 47.93 15.15
CA HIS A 836 2.67 48.82 14.67
C HIS A 836 1.37 48.65 15.47
N LEU A 837 0.93 47.41 15.71
CA LEU A 837 -0.28 47.09 16.48
C LEU A 837 -0.18 47.56 17.94
N ILE A 838 0.94 47.30 18.61
CA ILE A 838 1.07 47.57 20.05
C ILE A 838 1.47 49.03 20.32
N PHE A 839 2.46 49.57 19.62
CA PHE A 839 3.02 50.89 19.94
C PHE A 839 2.39 52.02 19.13
N THR A 840 2.18 51.81 17.83
CA THR A 840 1.57 52.84 16.97
C THR A 840 0.05 52.91 17.20
N ARG A 841 -0.62 51.75 17.20
CA ARG A 841 -2.08 51.64 17.38
C ARG A 841 -2.52 51.54 18.84
N ARG A 842 -1.60 51.35 19.79
CA ARG A 842 -1.88 51.26 21.24
C ARG A 842 -2.86 50.15 21.61
N LEU A 843 -2.84 49.03 20.88
CA LEU A 843 -3.68 47.88 21.22
C LEU A 843 -3.22 47.27 22.55
N LYS A 844 -4.17 46.96 23.44
CA LYS A 844 -3.90 46.27 24.70
C LYS A 844 -3.69 44.77 24.42
N TYR A 845 -2.71 44.19 25.11
CA TYR A 845 -2.44 42.75 25.11
C TYR A 845 -2.75 42.16 26.51
N ASN A 846 -2.95 40.84 26.56
CA ASN A 846 -3.29 40.09 27.77
C ASN A 846 -2.34 38.89 27.98
N SER A 847 -2.58 38.09 29.03
CA SER A 847 -1.75 36.92 29.36
C SER A 847 -1.77 35.80 28.31
N SER A 848 -2.85 35.67 27.52
CA SER A 848 -2.94 34.74 26.38
C SER A 848 -2.02 35.20 25.24
N ASN A 849 -1.98 36.50 24.93
CA ASN A 849 -1.04 37.03 23.93
C ASN A 849 0.41 36.80 24.37
N LEU A 850 0.73 36.99 25.65
CA LEU A 850 2.06 36.71 26.19
C LEU A 850 2.41 35.21 26.17
N ALA A 851 1.44 34.32 26.41
CA ALA A 851 1.63 32.89 26.23
C ALA A 851 1.89 32.52 24.76
N GLY A 852 1.27 33.25 23.83
CA GLY A 852 1.56 33.15 22.40
C GLY A 852 3.02 33.45 22.06
N ILE A 853 3.68 34.38 22.77
CA ILE A 853 5.11 34.68 22.59
C ILE A 853 5.95 33.46 23.00
N GLY A 854 5.62 32.82 24.12
CA GLY A 854 6.27 31.58 24.53
C GLY A 854 5.98 30.40 23.58
N ALA A 855 4.86 30.38 22.87
CA ALA A 855 4.54 29.28 21.96
C ALA A 855 5.15 29.44 20.56
N HIS A 856 5.25 30.67 20.06
CA HIS A 856 5.54 30.95 18.65
C HIS A 856 6.41 32.19 18.39
N GLY A 857 6.69 32.98 19.44
CA GLY A 857 7.50 34.19 19.33
C GLY A 857 9.00 33.93 19.50
N ASN A 858 9.76 35.02 19.55
CA ASN A 858 11.22 34.99 19.76
C ASN A 858 11.61 35.93 20.93
N LEU A 859 12.88 35.87 21.36
CA LEU A 859 13.39 36.70 22.45
C LEU A 859 13.26 38.21 22.18
N GLU A 860 13.41 38.65 20.94
CA GLU A 860 13.29 40.06 20.58
C GLU A 860 11.85 40.56 20.72
N MET A 861 10.86 39.77 20.25
CA MET A 861 9.43 40.01 20.47
C MET A 861 9.11 40.13 21.96
N MET A 862 9.68 39.21 22.75
CA MET A 862 9.46 39.18 24.19
C MET A 862 10.01 40.44 24.87
N LYS A 863 11.28 40.79 24.59
CA LYS A 863 11.91 42.01 25.13
C LYS A 863 11.14 43.26 24.74
N ARG A 864 10.61 43.29 23.51
CA ARG A 864 9.88 44.43 22.98
C ARG A 864 8.51 44.63 23.64
N ILE A 865 7.69 43.58 23.78
CA ILE A 865 6.35 43.66 24.40
C ILE A 865 6.43 43.75 25.92
N GLY A 866 7.38 43.05 26.52
CA GLY A 866 7.52 42.89 27.96
C GLY A 866 8.21 44.03 28.68
N GLY A 867 9.15 44.71 28.02
CA GLY A 867 10.05 45.67 28.68
C GLY A 867 10.72 45.09 29.94
N SER A 868 11.09 45.96 30.90
CA SER A 868 11.69 45.57 32.20
C SER A 868 10.67 45.18 33.28
N LYS A 869 9.38 45.08 32.94
CA LYS A 869 8.30 44.80 33.92
C LYS A 869 7.64 43.45 33.64
N LEU A 870 8.34 42.38 33.99
CA LEU A 870 7.92 40.98 33.83
C LEU A 870 6.79 40.51 34.76
N GLN A 871 6.18 41.37 35.57
CA GLN A 871 5.07 40.97 36.45
C GLN A 871 3.85 40.38 35.71
N PHE A 872 3.84 40.39 34.37
CA PHE A 872 2.79 39.88 33.50
C PHE A 872 3.12 38.56 32.77
N PHE A 873 4.38 38.12 32.70
CA PHE A 873 4.71 36.81 32.11
C PHE A 873 4.53 35.73 33.17
N GLY A 874 3.28 35.29 33.34
CA GLY A 874 2.94 34.21 34.26
C GLY A 874 3.43 32.84 33.78
N LYS A 875 3.21 31.82 34.63
CA LYS A 875 3.56 30.42 34.39
C LYS A 875 3.15 29.89 33.01
N SER A 876 2.08 30.42 32.39
CA SER A 876 1.62 30.01 31.06
C SER A 876 2.59 30.32 29.93
N ALA A 877 3.23 31.50 29.94
CA ALA A 877 4.19 31.87 28.90
C ALA A 877 5.49 31.07 29.04
N PHE A 878 5.95 30.89 30.28
CA PHE A 878 7.09 30.04 30.60
C PHE A 878 6.84 28.58 30.20
N SER A 879 5.66 28.05 30.53
CA SER A 879 5.26 26.69 30.15
C SER A 879 5.24 26.50 28.64
N ALA A 880 4.68 27.47 27.89
CA ALA A 880 4.65 27.41 26.43
C ALA A 880 6.07 27.47 25.81
N ALA A 881 6.95 28.32 26.34
CA ALA A 881 8.35 28.41 25.90
C ALA A 881 9.11 27.11 26.16
N ALA A 882 8.93 26.51 27.33
CA ALA A 882 9.53 25.25 27.71
C ALA A 882 9.04 24.10 26.81
N GLU A 883 7.73 24.00 26.55
CA GLU A 883 7.13 22.99 25.67
C GLU A 883 7.60 23.09 24.22
N ASN A 884 7.99 24.29 23.76
CA ASN A 884 8.45 24.56 22.39
C ASN A 884 9.97 24.76 22.27
N ASN A 885 10.74 24.37 23.30
CA ASN A 885 12.21 24.39 23.29
C ASN A 885 12.85 25.79 23.11
N LEU A 886 12.22 26.86 23.59
CA LEU A 886 12.73 28.23 23.45
C LEU A 886 13.64 28.61 24.64
N VAL A 887 14.86 28.06 24.65
CA VAL A 887 15.84 28.23 25.75
C VAL A 887 16.20 29.69 26.00
N ASP A 888 16.37 30.49 24.95
CA ASP A 888 16.70 31.91 25.01
C ASP A 888 15.62 32.74 25.73
N ILE A 889 14.35 32.40 25.52
CA ILE A 889 13.21 32.98 26.22
C ILE A 889 13.19 32.52 27.68
N ILE A 890 13.43 31.23 27.94
CA ILE A 890 13.46 30.66 29.29
C ILE A 890 14.56 31.31 30.14
N ASP A 891 15.79 31.37 29.62
CA ASP A 891 16.94 32.02 30.26
C ASP A 891 16.62 33.47 30.59
N HIS A 892 16.07 34.21 29.64
CA HIS A 892 15.70 35.60 29.86
C HIS A 892 14.60 35.75 30.93
N MET A 893 13.63 34.85 30.98
CA MET A 893 12.60 34.86 32.03
C MET A 893 13.20 34.58 33.41
N HIS A 894 14.16 33.66 33.51
CA HIS A 894 14.85 33.30 34.75
C HIS A 894 15.84 34.36 35.24
N ASP A 895 16.51 35.06 34.32
CA ASP A 895 17.34 36.25 34.63
C ASP A 895 16.54 37.32 35.38
N ILE A 896 15.22 37.35 35.19
CA ILE A 896 14.36 38.38 35.78
C ILE A 896 13.62 37.88 37.02
N ASP A 897 13.04 36.68 37.01
CA ASP A 897 12.45 36.08 38.22
C ASP A 897 12.65 34.55 38.24
N LEU A 898 13.63 34.11 39.04
CA LEU A 898 13.96 32.71 39.27
C LEU A 898 12.81 31.88 39.89
N ARG A 899 11.74 32.51 40.40
CA ARG A 899 10.58 31.78 40.97
C ARG A 899 9.59 31.33 39.89
N ILE A 900 9.74 31.81 38.65
CA ILE A 900 8.88 31.38 37.54
C ILE A 900 9.20 29.93 37.21
N SER A 901 8.16 29.11 37.19
CA SER A 901 8.24 27.67 36.96
C SER A 901 7.19 27.22 35.96
N CYS A 902 7.50 26.17 35.20
CA CYS A 902 6.53 25.52 34.33
C CYS A 902 5.55 24.65 35.13
N LYS A 903 4.39 24.34 34.55
CA LYS A 903 3.46 23.36 35.13
C LYS A 903 4.04 21.95 34.99
N ILE A 904 3.71 21.05 35.90
CA ILE A 904 4.13 19.64 35.76
C ILE A 904 3.56 18.98 34.50
N SER A 905 2.37 19.42 34.04
CA SER A 905 1.80 19.01 32.76
C SER A 905 2.71 19.37 31.59
N SER A 906 3.41 20.51 31.67
CA SER A 906 4.34 20.97 30.64
C SER A 906 5.62 20.15 30.64
N LEU A 907 6.14 19.79 31.82
CA LEU A 907 7.25 18.83 31.91
C LEU A 907 6.89 17.48 31.30
N LYS A 908 5.65 16.99 31.51
CA LYS A 908 5.16 15.77 30.84
C LYS A 908 5.16 15.93 29.31
N THR A 909 4.66 17.05 28.78
CA THR A 909 4.70 17.33 27.34
C THR A 909 6.12 17.37 26.77
N ILE A 910 7.08 17.92 27.52
CA ILE A 910 8.51 17.95 27.13
C ILE A 910 9.07 16.53 27.07
N VAL A 911 8.71 15.68 28.06
CA VAL A 911 9.06 14.26 28.06
C VAL A 911 8.39 13.53 26.89
N GLU A 912 7.10 13.73 26.63
CA GLU A 912 6.38 13.13 25.49
C GLU A 912 7.08 13.42 24.16
N ARG A 913 7.62 14.63 24.00
CA ARG A 913 8.34 15.09 22.81
C ARG A 913 9.80 14.61 22.73
N GLY A 914 10.33 13.94 23.75
CA GLY A 914 11.70 13.43 23.76
C GLY A 914 12.77 14.52 23.90
N ASN A 915 12.46 15.67 24.51
CA ASN A 915 13.39 16.80 24.59
C ASN A 915 14.23 16.76 25.89
N LEU A 916 15.29 15.96 25.88
CA LEU A 916 16.22 15.80 27.01
C LEU A 916 16.96 17.10 27.37
N ASP A 917 17.40 17.89 26.39
CA ASP A 917 18.19 19.09 26.64
C ASP A 917 17.41 20.15 27.43
N MET A 918 16.14 20.38 27.06
CA MET A 918 15.26 21.25 27.83
C MET A 918 14.97 20.71 29.23
N LEU A 919 14.84 19.39 29.40
CA LEU A 919 14.70 18.79 30.74
C LEU A 919 15.96 19.00 31.59
N LYS A 920 17.16 18.79 31.03
CA LYS A 920 18.43 19.09 31.71
C LYS A 920 18.50 20.56 32.11
N HIS A 921 18.14 21.45 31.19
CA HIS A 921 18.14 22.89 31.42
C HIS A 921 17.16 23.31 32.54
N LEU A 922 15.92 22.82 32.51
CA LEU A 922 14.92 23.11 33.54
C LEU A 922 15.25 22.46 34.89
N HIS A 923 15.98 21.35 34.90
CA HIS A 923 16.41 20.70 36.14
C HIS A 923 17.35 21.60 36.95
N LEU A 924 18.25 22.33 36.29
CA LEU A 924 19.20 23.25 36.95
C LEU A 924 18.49 24.36 37.74
N THR A 925 17.31 24.78 37.28
CA THR A 925 16.56 25.90 37.85
C THR A 925 15.36 25.44 38.69
N GLN A 926 14.84 24.23 38.44
CA GLN A 926 13.62 23.69 39.07
C GLN A 926 13.76 22.22 39.52
N PRO A 927 14.78 21.85 40.31
CA PRO A 927 15.07 20.45 40.61
C PRO A 927 13.94 19.75 41.38
N THR A 928 13.20 20.47 42.23
CA THR A 928 12.10 19.93 43.06
C THR A 928 10.85 19.51 42.28
N THR A 929 10.78 19.80 40.98
CA THR A 929 9.64 19.47 40.11
C THR A 929 9.76 18.11 39.43
N PHE A 930 10.97 17.52 39.40
CA PHE A 930 11.25 16.25 38.75
C PHE A 930 10.82 15.10 39.67
N ARG A 931 9.83 14.31 39.22
CA ARG A 931 9.19 13.23 40.00
C ARG A 931 8.95 12.01 39.13
N THR A 932 8.61 10.88 39.76
CA THR A 932 8.39 9.59 39.10
C THR A 932 7.34 9.62 37.98
N GLU A 933 6.39 10.57 37.99
CA GLU A 933 5.43 10.74 36.88
C GLU A 933 6.09 11.03 35.53
N LEU A 934 7.29 11.64 35.51
CA LEU A 934 8.06 11.89 34.29
C LEU A 934 8.66 10.58 33.75
N ILE A 935 9.10 9.67 34.63
CA ILE A 935 9.57 8.34 34.26
C ILE A 935 8.43 7.56 33.60
N THR A 936 7.23 7.59 34.21
CA THR A 936 6.05 6.91 33.63
C THR A 936 5.80 7.39 32.20
N LYS A 937 5.96 8.69 31.95
CA LYS A 937 5.76 9.27 30.63
C LYS A 937 6.87 8.95 29.64
N ALA A 938 8.13 8.97 30.09
CA ALA A 938 9.27 8.58 29.27
C ALA A 938 9.16 7.09 28.84
N ALA A 939 8.72 6.22 29.76
CA ALA A 939 8.47 4.81 29.48
C ALA A 939 7.27 4.59 28.53
N GLU A 940 6.21 5.40 28.64
CA GLU A 940 5.04 5.35 27.74
C GLU A 940 5.41 5.72 26.28
N PHE A 941 6.41 6.58 26.06
CA PHE A 941 6.83 7.06 24.73
C PHE A 941 8.18 6.50 24.25
N ASP A 942 8.76 5.56 24.99
CA ASP A 942 10.03 4.87 24.70
C ASP A 942 11.28 5.78 24.61
N HIS A 943 11.31 6.85 25.40
CA HIS A 943 12.44 7.78 25.48
C HIS A 943 13.50 7.31 26.48
N ILE A 944 14.36 6.38 26.04
CA ILE A 944 15.39 5.73 26.87
C ILE A 944 16.43 6.72 27.40
N ASP A 945 16.80 7.73 26.63
CA ASP A 945 17.72 8.79 27.01
C ASP A 945 17.20 9.63 28.18
N ILE A 946 15.90 9.92 28.19
CA ILE A 946 15.23 10.57 29.32
C ILE A 946 15.13 9.61 30.51
N LEU A 947 14.83 8.32 30.30
CA LEU A 947 14.83 7.34 31.38
C LEU A 947 16.21 7.20 32.04
N GLU A 948 17.28 7.18 31.24
CA GLU A 948 18.67 7.17 31.69
C GLU A 948 18.97 8.41 32.54
N TYR A 949 18.61 9.59 32.06
CA TYR A 949 18.80 10.82 32.84
C TYR A 949 18.01 10.82 34.15
N LEU A 950 16.71 10.50 34.12
CA LEU A 950 15.86 10.56 35.30
C LEU A 950 16.21 9.48 36.35
N ILE A 951 16.52 8.26 35.91
CA ILE A 951 16.75 7.12 36.81
C ILE A 951 18.23 7.05 37.25
N LEU A 952 19.17 7.16 36.32
CA LEU A 952 20.59 6.92 36.61
C LEU A 952 21.32 8.20 37.03
N GLU A 953 21.06 9.34 36.38
CA GLU A 953 21.73 10.60 36.73
C GLU A 953 21.05 11.32 37.90
N LEU A 954 19.71 11.36 37.93
CA LEU A 954 18.94 12.07 38.96
C LEU A 954 18.48 11.21 40.15
N ASP A 955 18.74 9.89 40.11
CA ASP A 955 18.35 8.92 41.14
C ASP A 955 16.84 8.97 41.50
N ILE A 956 15.99 9.29 40.52
CA ILE A 956 14.54 9.30 40.71
C ILE A 956 14.05 7.85 40.68
N VAL A 957 13.52 7.40 41.82
CA VAL A 957 13.03 6.03 41.97
C VAL A 957 11.79 5.79 41.07
N PRO A 958 11.84 4.83 40.12
CA PRO A 958 10.67 4.46 39.34
C PRO A 958 9.64 3.69 40.16
N THR A 959 8.38 3.71 39.72
CA THR A 959 7.31 2.84 40.22
C THR A 959 6.91 1.82 39.15
N THR A 960 6.11 0.83 39.53
CA THR A 960 5.53 -0.13 38.57
C THR A 960 4.69 0.54 37.48
N ASP A 961 4.20 1.77 37.71
CA ASP A 961 3.41 2.52 36.73
C ASP A 961 4.17 2.76 35.42
N GLY A 962 5.50 2.94 35.47
CA GLY A 962 6.32 3.10 34.26
C GLY A 962 6.34 1.84 33.41
N ILE A 963 6.53 0.67 34.04
CA ILE A 963 6.46 -0.62 33.35
C ILE A 963 5.03 -0.87 32.84
N GLU A 964 4.00 -0.54 33.62
CA GLU A 964 2.60 -0.68 33.19
C GLU A 964 2.26 0.20 31.97
N ALA A 965 2.74 1.45 31.94
CA ALA A 965 2.51 2.37 30.82
C ALA A 965 3.26 1.93 29.57
N ALA A 966 4.53 1.53 29.71
CA ALA A 966 5.30 0.94 28.61
C ALA A 966 4.64 -0.34 28.06
N ALA A 967 4.14 -1.21 28.95
CA ALA A 967 3.45 -2.43 28.56
C ALA A 967 2.13 -2.17 27.82
N ALA A 968 1.40 -1.10 28.17
CA ALA A 968 0.19 -0.67 27.49
C ALA A 968 0.42 -0.13 26.07
N LYS A 969 1.67 0.24 25.73
CA LYS A 969 2.07 0.79 24.42
C LYS A 969 2.93 -0.18 23.59
N GLY A 970 3.39 -1.27 24.19
CA GLY A 970 4.25 -2.25 23.53
C GLY A 970 5.75 -1.93 23.61
N ASN A 971 6.17 -1.01 24.48
CA ASN A 971 7.53 -0.48 24.54
C ASN A 971 8.48 -1.40 25.34
N ILE A 972 8.97 -2.46 24.71
CA ILE A 972 9.85 -3.45 25.36
C ILE A 972 11.16 -2.82 25.86
N LYS A 973 11.76 -1.90 25.10
CA LYS A 973 13.06 -1.31 25.47
C LYS A 973 12.98 -0.55 26.79
N SER A 974 11.93 0.23 27.00
CA SER A 974 11.67 0.90 28.28
C SER A 974 11.46 -0.09 29.43
N ILE A 975 10.76 -1.20 29.18
CA ILE A 975 10.55 -2.27 30.17
C ILE A 975 11.90 -2.91 30.52
N GLU A 976 12.72 -3.27 29.52
CA GLU A 976 14.07 -3.83 29.70
C GLU A 976 14.97 -2.87 30.47
N PHE A 977 14.94 -1.58 30.11
CA PHE A 977 15.74 -0.56 30.76
C PHE A 977 15.39 -0.44 32.25
N ILE A 978 14.10 -0.27 32.59
CA ILE A 978 13.66 -0.16 33.98
C ILE A 978 13.95 -1.46 34.74
N TYR A 979 13.72 -2.62 34.11
CA TYR A 979 13.91 -3.95 34.72
C TYR A 979 15.37 -4.25 35.07
N ASN A 980 16.30 -3.86 34.20
CA ASN A 980 17.73 -4.14 34.34
C ASN A 980 18.43 -3.14 35.26
N ASN A 981 17.97 -1.88 35.28
CA ASN A 981 18.63 -0.81 36.02
C ASN A 981 18.01 -0.54 37.39
N THR A 982 16.84 -1.11 37.71
CA THR A 982 16.14 -0.86 38.98
C THR A 982 15.58 -2.12 39.63
N SER A 983 15.13 -2.01 40.88
CA SER A 983 14.44 -3.09 41.59
C SER A 983 12.96 -3.26 41.17
N VAL A 984 12.44 -2.41 40.27
CA VAL A 984 11.05 -2.46 39.85
C VAL A 984 10.84 -3.59 38.84
N LYS A 985 9.87 -4.45 39.12
CA LYS A 985 9.54 -5.62 38.28
C LYS A 985 8.11 -5.50 37.72
N PRO A 986 7.83 -6.11 36.55
CA PRO A 986 6.48 -6.20 36.01
C PRO A 986 5.50 -6.78 37.02
N ASN A 987 4.25 -6.32 36.98
CA ASN A 987 3.16 -6.80 37.84
C ASN A 987 1.98 -7.29 37.00
N VAL A 988 0.93 -7.77 37.67
CA VAL A 988 -0.25 -8.35 36.99
C VAL A 988 -0.93 -7.31 36.09
N LYS A 989 -0.98 -6.04 36.50
CA LYS A 989 -1.57 -4.94 35.71
C LYS A 989 -0.79 -4.66 34.43
N ALA A 990 0.54 -4.74 34.45
CA ALA A 990 1.37 -4.57 33.27
C ALA A 990 1.07 -5.67 32.24
N LEU A 991 0.92 -6.91 32.71
CA LEU A 991 0.53 -8.04 31.88
C LEU A 991 -0.89 -7.89 31.32
N GLU A 992 -1.87 -7.48 32.16
CA GLU A 992 -3.24 -7.19 31.74
C GLU A 992 -3.31 -6.10 30.66
N LYS A 993 -2.56 -5.00 30.84
CA LYS A 993 -2.49 -3.91 29.87
C LYS A 993 -1.85 -4.36 28.55
N ALA A 994 -0.79 -5.16 28.60
CA ALA A 994 -0.18 -5.73 27.40
C ALA A 994 -1.15 -6.66 26.65
N ILE A 995 -1.88 -7.51 27.38
CA ILE A 995 -2.86 -8.44 26.78
C ILE A 995 -4.05 -7.68 26.20
N THR A 996 -4.63 -6.74 26.95
CA THR A 996 -5.81 -5.96 26.53
C THR A 996 -5.53 -5.14 25.27
N ASN A 997 -4.29 -4.64 25.12
CA ASN A 997 -3.86 -3.85 23.96
C ASN A 997 -3.13 -4.70 22.88
N ASN A 998 -3.18 -6.03 22.96
CA ASN A 998 -2.61 -6.96 21.97
C ASN A 998 -1.08 -6.87 21.78
N HIS A 999 -0.32 -6.45 22.80
CA HIS A 999 1.13 -6.35 22.78
C HIS A 999 1.81 -7.68 23.17
N TYR A 1000 1.66 -8.71 22.34
CA TYR A 1000 2.16 -10.07 22.62
C TYR A 1000 3.68 -10.18 22.77
N SER A 1001 4.44 -9.27 22.16
CA SER A 1001 5.90 -9.20 22.30
C SER A 1001 6.30 -8.87 23.75
N VAL A 1002 5.58 -7.93 24.41
CA VAL A 1002 5.72 -7.64 25.85
C VAL A 1002 5.28 -8.83 26.70
N VAL A 1003 4.17 -9.49 26.36
CA VAL A 1003 3.70 -10.70 27.07
C VAL A 1003 4.74 -11.82 27.01
N LYS A 1004 5.36 -12.03 25.85
CA LYS A 1004 6.45 -12.99 25.66
C LYS A 1004 7.66 -12.61 26.50
N TRP A 1005 8.04 -11.34 26.49
CA TRP A 1005 9.16 -10.85 27.28
C TRP A 1005 8.92 -11.03 28.79
N ILE A 1006 7.75 -10.66 29.30
CA ILE A 1006 7.36 -10.88 30.71
C ILE A 1006 7.33 -12.38 31.02
N GLY A 1007 6.82 -13.22 30.12
CA GLY A 1007 6.77 -14.67 30.32
C GLY A 1007 8.14 -15.34 30.42
N ILE A 1008 9.16 -14.80 29.74
CA ILE A 1008 10.54 -15.28 29.80
C ILE A 1008 11.23 -14.81 31.09
N ASN A 1009 11.04 -13.55 31.48
CA ASN A 1009 11.78 -12.94 32.58
C ASN A 1009 11.08 -13.06 33.95
N GLU A 1010 9.75 -13.20 33.99
CA GLU A 1010 8.93 -13.28 35.21
C GLU A 1010 7.88 -14.42 35.12
N PRO A 1011 8.30 -15.70 35.04
CA PRO A 1011 7.40 -16.84 34.81
C PRO A 1011 6.35 -17.04 35.91
N ASN A 1012 6.69 -16.74 37.18
CA ASN A 1012 5.78 -16.86 38.31
C ASN A 1012 4.62 -15.85 38.26
N LEU A 1013 4.86 -14.65 37.71
CA LEU A 1013 3.83 -13.63 37.54
C LEU A 1013 2.76 -14.09 36.55
N LEU A 1014 3.22 -14.68 35.45
CA LEU A 1014 2.36 -15.24 34.42
C LEU A 1014 1.55 -16.43 34.97
N GLN A 1015 2.17 -17.30 35.79
CA GLN A 1015 1.46 -18.39 36.48
C GLN A 1015 0.33 -17.89 37.40
N ARG A 1016 0.60 -16.83 38.19
CA ARG A 1016 -0.39 -16.23 39.09
C ARG A 1016 -1.55 -15.61 38.33
N PHE A 1017 -1.28 -14.96 37.18
CA PHE A 1017 -2.32 -14.41 36.32
C PHE A 1017 -3.23 -15.49 35.71
N LEU A 1018 -2.67 -16.62 35.27
CA LEU A 1018 -3.43 -17.74 34.71
C LEU A 1018 -4.44 -18.34 35.68
N THR A 1019 -4.09 -18.37 36.97
CA THR A 1019 -4.98 -18.88 38.03
C THR A 1019 -6.27 -18.04 38.16
N PHE A 1020 -6.23 -16.76 37.76
CA PHE A 1020 -7.34 -15.81 37.87
C PHE A 1020 -8.12 -15.62 36.53
N SER A 1021 -7.43 -15.72 35.40
CA SER A 1021 -7.90 -15.17 34.10
C SER A 1021 -8.41 -16.17 33.05
N ILE A 1022 -8.65 -17.45 33.41
CA ILE A 1022 -9.35 -18.39 32.50
C ILE A 1022 -10.84 -17.99 32.30
N SER A 1023 -11.32 -16.99 33.05
CA SER A 1023 -12.64 -16.39 32.87
C SER A 1023 -12.61 -15.17 31.92
N LYS A 1024 -13.41 -15.24 30.84
CA LYS A 1024 -13.81 -14.19 29.86
C LYS A 1024 -12.96 -13.84 28.63
N GLN A 1025 -11.63 -13.73 28.65
CA GLN A 1025 -10.89 -13.12 27.50
C GLN A 1025 -9.56 -13.80 27.10
N PHE A 1026 -9.42 -15.10 27.38
CA PHE A 1026 -8.14 -15.79 27.16
C PHE A 1026 -7.88 -16.12 25.67
N ASP A 1027 -6.77 -15.60 25.13
CA ASP A 1027 -6.27 -15.82 23.76
C ASP A 1027 -5.29 -17.02 23.70
N ILE A 1028 -5.52 -17.94 22.75
CA ILE A 1028 -4.72 -19.16 22.55
C ILE A 1028 -3.22 -18.87 22.29
N ARG A 1029 -2.88 -17.69 21.77
CA ARG A 1029 -1.49 -17.25 21.54
C ARG A 1029 -0.69 -17.12 22.84
N ILE A 1030 -1.33 -16.67 23.92
CA ILE A 1030 -0.69 -16.55 25.24
C ILE A 1030 -0.33 -17.94 25.76
N PHE A 1031 -1.18 -18.93 25.51
CA PHE A 1031 -0.92 -20.33 25.87
C PHE A 1031 0.23 -20.97 25.06
N LYS A 1032 0.39 -20.60 23.78
CA LYS A 1032 1.53 -21.03 22.96
C LYS A 1032 2.85 -20.38 23.41
N ILE A 1033 2.81 -19.11 23.84
CA ILE A 1033 3.98 -18.41 24.40
C ILE A 1033 4.46 -19.11 25.69
N LEU A 1034 3.53 -19.55 26.54
CA LEU A 1034 3.80 -20.31 27.76
C LEU A 1034 4.51 -21.65 27.54
N ARG A 1035 4.13 -22.37 26.47
CA ARG A 1035 4.76 -23.64 26.08
C ARG A 1035 6.26 -23.50 25.82
N ASN A 1036 6.66 -22.39 25.21
CA ASN A 1036 8.07 -22.14 24.87
C ASN A 1036 8.89 -21.59 26.05
N GLY A 1037 8.23 -21.08 27.10
CA GLY A 1037 8.86 -20.56 28.33
C GLY A 1037 9.13 -21.60 29.42
N GLY A 1038 8.87 -22.90 29.17
CA GLY A 1038 9.25 -24.00 30.07
C GLY A 1038 8.31 -24.25 31.26
N SER A 1039 7.14 -23.61 31.35
CA SER A 1039 6.18 -23.88 32.43
C SER A 1039 5.29 -25.08 32.06
N THR A 1040 5.60 -26.25 32.61
CA THR A 1040 4.96 -27.55 32.30
C THR A 1040 3.83 -27.96 33.24
N PHE A 1041 3.28 -27.06 34.06
CA PHE A 1041 2.26 -27.43 35.06
C PHE A 1041 0.84 -27.04 34.65
N VAL A 1042 0.09 -28.00 34.09
CA VAL A 1042 -1.36 -27.91 33.87
C VAL A 1042 -2.08 -28.47 35.10
N CYS A 1043 -2.83 -27.65 35.86
CA CYS A 1043 -3.62 -28.11 37.01
C CYS A 1043 -5.11 -28.34 36.65
N HIS A 1044 -5.79 -29.15 37.47
CA HIS A 1044 -7.21 -29.53 37.28
C HIS A 1044 -8.16 -28.32 37.19
N ASP A 1045 -7.84 -27.23 37.89
CA ASP A 1045 -8.68 -26.02 37.95
C ASP A 1045 -8.74 -25.28 36.60
N HIS A 1046 -7.72 -25.43 35.76
CA HIS A 1046 -7.71 -24.81 34.43
C HIS A 1046 -8.75 -25.42 33.49
N ILE A 1047 -8.88 -26.76 33.50
CA ILE A 1047 -9.85 -27.49 32.69
C ILE A 1047 -11.27 -27.22 33.19
N VAL A 1048 -11.48 -27.22 34.51
CA VAL A 1048 -12.77 -26.95 35.13
C VAL A 1048 -13.26 -25.52 34.81
N ASN A 1049 -12.37 -24.52 34.90
CA ASN A 1049 -12.73 -23.14 34.54
C ASN A 1049 -13.00 -22.99 33.03
N ALA A 1050 -12.23 -23.64 32.15
CA ALA A 1050 -12.50 -23.62 30.72
C ALA A 1050 -13.86 -24.22 30.37
N LEU A 1051 -14.25 -25.33 31.02
CA LEU A 1051 -15.57 -25.95 30.89
C LEU A 1051 -16.69 -25.06 31.41
N LYS A 1052 -16.49 -24.38 32.54
CA LYS A 1052 -17.44 -23.41 33.12
C LYS A 1052 -17.81 -22.29 32.15
N TYR A 1053 -16.86 -21.81 31.36
CA TYR A 1053 -17.08 -20.74 30.37
C TYR A 1053 -17.30 -21.24 28.93
N GLY A 1054 -17.40 -22.55 28.70
CA GLY A 1054 -17.67 -23.13 27.37
C GLY A 1054 -16.51 -23.01 26.36
N ARG A 1055 -15.27 -22.88 26.85
CA ARG A 1055 -14.05 -22.73 26.03
C ARG A 1055 -13.46 -24.08 25.65
N PHE A 1056 -14.13 -24.77 24.73
CA PHE A 1056 -13.77 -26.11 24.28
C PHE A 1056 -12.39 -26.18 23.61
N ASP A 1057 -12.03 -25.13 22.87
CA ASP A 1057 -10.71 -24.93 22.26
C ASP A 1057 -9.56 -25.01 23.27
N ILE A 1058 -9.74 -24.45 24.46
CA ILE A 1058 -8.75 -24.48 25.54
C ILE A 1058 -8.74 -25.86 26.22
N VAL A 1059 -9.90 -26.51 26.35
CA VAL A 1059 -9.99 -27.86 26.92
C VAL A 1059 -9.22 -28.86 26.08
N GLU A 1060 -9.36 -28.84 24.76
CA GLU A 1060 -8.60 -29.72 23.85
C GLU A 1060 -7.08 -29.51 24.01
N LEU A 1061 -6.67 -28.25 23.99
CA LEU A 1061 -5.27 -27.85 24.10
C LEU A 1061 -4.64 -28.24 25.46
N LEU A 1062 -5.39 -28.10 26.56
CA LEU A 1062 -4.94 -28.50 27.90
C LEU A 1062 -4.81 -30.02 28.02
N MET A 1063 -5.72 -30.78 27.40
CA MET A 1063 -5.72 -32.24 27.41
C MET A 1063 -4.58 -32.81 26.56
N ASP A 1064 -4.28 -32.21 25.39
CA ASP A 1064 -3.15 -32.60 24.54
C ASP A 1064 -1.79 -32.46 25.26
N ILE A 1065 -1.65 -31.46 26.12
CA ILE A 1065 -0.43 -31.22 26.92
C ILE A 1065 -0.35 -32.17 28.13
N GLY A 1066 -1.49 -32.57 28.70
CA GLY A 1066 -1.58 -33.50 29.82
C GLY A 1066 -1.18 -34.95 29.50
N SER A 1067 -0.88 -35.27 28.24
CA SER A 1067 -0.55 -36.62 27.72
C SER A 1067 0.67 -37.31 28.36
N PHE A 1068 1.38 -36.64 29.27
CA PHE A 1068 2.41 -37.27 30.13
C PHE A 1068 1.85 -37.95 31.39
N LEU A 1069 0.62 -37.66 31.79
CA LEU A 1069 -0.12 -38.41 32.81
C LEU A 1069 -0.99 -39.44 32.07
N SER A 1070 -0.85 -40.72 32.41
CA SER A 1070 -1.65 -41.81 31.83
C SER A 1070 -3.12 -41.40 31.78
N ASP A 1071 -3.73 -41.43 30.59
CA ASP A 1071 -5.10 -40.96 30.29
C ASP A 1071 -6.12 -41.36 31.37
N GLU A 1072 -5.96 -42.55 31.93
CA GLU A 1072 -6.83 -43.14 32.95
C GLU A 1072 -6.86 -42.36 34.29
N LEU A 1073 -5.71 -41.87 34.76
CA LEU A 1073 -5.55 -41.18 36.05
C LEU A 1073 -6.00 -39.71 35.98
N MET A 1074 -5.87 -39.10 34.80
CA MET A 1074 -6.32 -37.73 34.52
C MET A 1074 -7.85 -37.71 34.34
N LEU A 1075 -8.40 -38.66 33.56
CA LEU A 1075 -9.84 -38.85 33.40
C LEU A 1075 -10.54 -39.16 34.73
N SER A 1076 -9.99 -40.03 35.58
CA SER A 1076 -10.58 -40.36 36.89
C SER A 1076 -10.62 -39.15 37.84
N SER A 1077 -9.60 -38.29 37.77
CA SER A 1077 -9.45 -37.12 38.64
C SER A 1077 -10.33 -35.94 38.23
N ILE A 1078 -10.64 -35.81 36.93
CA ILE A 1078 -11.52 -34.77 36.36
C ILE A 1078 -13.01 -35.17 36.42
N LYS A 1079 -13.32 -36.46 36.33
CA LYS A 1079 -14.70 -37.01 36.39
C LYS A 1079 -15.41 -36.77 37.73
N LYS A 1080 -14.73 -36.43 38.82
CA LYS A 1080 -15.39 -36.14 40.11
C LYS A 1080 -15.82 -34.66 40.22
N PRO A 1081 -14.95 -33.66 40.02
CA PRO A 1081 -15.32 -32.24 40.15
C PRO A 1081 -16.35 -31.76 39.12
N VAL A 1082 -16.29 -32.26 37.87
CA VAL A 1082 -17.19 -31.86 36.78
C VAL A 1082 -18.66 -32.25 37.05
N PHE A 1083 -18.89 -33.29 37.86
CA PHE A 1083 -20.22 -33.85 38.12
C PHE A 1083 -20.79 -33.44 39.48
N THR A 1084 -19.94 -32.91 40.37
CA THR A 1084 -20.35 -32.41 41.68
C THR A 1084 -20.67 -30.90 41.67
N ARG A 1085 -20.37 -30.18 40.58
CA ARG A 1085 -20.48 -28.72 40.49
C ARG A 1085 -21.67 -28.27 39.63
N HIS A 1086 -22.59 -27.51 40.22
CA HIS A 1086 -23.79 -27.00 39.54
C HIS A 1086 -23.53 -25.80 38.61
N ASP A 1087 -22.32 -25.23 38.59
CA ASP A 1087 -21.97 -24.03 37.81
C ASP A 1087 -21.37 -24.32 36.42
N ILE A 1088 -21.31 -25.59 36.01
CA ILE A 1088 -20.81 -26.01 34.68
C ILE A 1088 -22.00 -26.20 33.71
N PRO A 1089 -22.04 -25.51 32.56
CA PRO A 1089 -23.14 -25.62 31.60
C PRO A 1089 -23.27 -27.01 30.95
N PHE A 1090 -24.52 -27.45 30.68
CA PHE A 1090 -24.82 -28.74 30.02
C PHE A 1090 -24.06 -28.97 28.71
N LYS A 1091 -23.97 -27.93 27.87
CA LYS A 1091 -23.25 -28.00 26.59
C LYS A 1091 -21.78 -28.42 26.78
N SER A 1092 -21.18 -28.02 27.89
CA SER A 1092 -19.80 -28.38 28.25
C SER A 1092 -19.67 -29.82 28.73
N ILE A 1093 -20.63 -30.30 29.52
CA ILE A 1093 -20.70 -31.69 29.97
C ILE A 1093 -20.92 -32.62 28.77
N ARG A 1094 -21.87 -32.28 27.88
CA ARG A 1094 -22.17 -33.00 26.64
C ARG A 1094 -20.95 -33.06 25.72
N TYR A 1095 -20.26 -31.94 25.53
CA TYR A 1095 -19.05 -31.87 24.72
C TYR A 1095 -17.95 -32.79 25.28
N PHE A 1096 -17.70 -32.74 26.59
CA PHE A 1096 -16.71 -33.60 27.25
C PHE A 1096 -17.02 -35.09 27.07
N PHE A 1097 -18.28 -35.51 27.29
CA PHE A 1097 -18.71 -36.90 27.11
C PHE A 1097 -18.59 -37.40 25.67
N THR A 1098 -19.04 -36.57 24.71
CA THR A 1098 -19.02 -36.94 23.29
C THR A 1098 -17.59 -37.18 22.81
N LYS A 1099 -16.61 -36.49 23.39
CA LYS A 1099 -15.22 -36.51 22.94
C LYS A 1099 -14.31 -37.50 23.68
N TYR A 1100 -14.50 -37.72 24.99
CA TYR A 1100 -13.52 -38.44 25.83
C TYR A 1100 -14.00 -39.74 26.50
N GLY A 1101 -15.23 -40.21 26.20
CA GLY A 1101 -15.59 -41.63 26.37
C GLY A 1101 -16.10 -42.12 27.74
N GLU A 1102 -16.59 -43.36 27.71
CA GLU A 1102 -17.73 -43.97 28.41
C GLU A 1102 -17.86 -43.87 29.95
N ILE A 1103 -19.12 -43.96 30.42
CA ILE A 1103 -19.52 -44.14 31.83
C ILE A 1103 -19.23 -45.59 32.24
N ASN A 1104 -17.97 -45.99 32.30
CA ASN A 1104 -17.60 -47.25 32.96
C ASN A 1104 -17.12 -46.93 34.38
N ASN A 1105 -17.90 -47.43 35.36
CA ASN A 1105 -17.68 -47.38 36.81
C ASN A 1105 -17.87 -46.06 37.56
N THR A 1106 -19.02 -45.40 37.42
CA THR A 1106 -19.47 -44.42 38.43
C THR A 1106 -20.88 -44.72 38.94
N ASP A 1107 -21.03 -45.89 39.56
CA ASP A 1107 -22.27 -46.35 40.20
C ASP A 1107 -22.74 -45.50 41.40
N ASN A 1108 -22.09 -44.37 41.75
CA ASN A 1108 -22.50 -43.55 42.91
C ASN A 1108 -22.46 -42.01 42.76
N ILE A 1109 -21.69 -41.43 41.83
CA ILE A 1109 -21.50 -39.95 41.78
C ILE A 1109 -22.66 -39.24 41.04
N ILE A 1110 -23.27 -39.92 40.06
CA ILE A 1110 -24.42 -39.41 39.32
C ILE A 1110 -25.70 -39.37 40.21
N LEU A 1111 -25.71 -40.12 41.32
CA LEU A 1111 -26.89 -40.42 42.14
C LEU A 1111 -27.38 -39.30 43.07
N GLN A 1112 -26.57 -38.28 43.38
CA GLN A 1112 -26.91 -37.29 44.43
C GLN A 1112 -27.47 -35.95 43.91
N ASN A 1113 -27.38 -35.64 42.61
CA ASN A 1113 -27.62 -34.29 42.09
C ASN A 1113 -28.82 -34.15 41.12
N PHE A 1114 -29.63 -35.19 40.90
CA PHE A 1114 -30.84 -35.07 40.09
C PHE A 1114 -31.99 -34.42 40.90
N SER A 1115 -32.01 -33.08 40.94
CA SER A 1115 -33.27 -32.37 41.18
C SER A 1115 -34.08 -32.36 39.89
N THR A 1116 -35.40 -32.54 40.01
CA THR A 1116 -36.43 -32.83 38.99
C THR A 1116 -36.62 -31.80 37.85
N THR A 1117 -35.66 -30.90 37.59
CA THR A 1117 -35.83 -29.73 36.71
C THR A 1117 -35.11 -29.80 35.37
N ASP A 1118 -34.30 -30.84 35.08
CA ASP A 1118 -33.50 -30.88 33.86
C ASP A 1118 -33.70 -32.19 33.06
N LEU A 1119 -34.80 -32.21 32.29
CA LEU A 1119 -35.23 -33.34 31.46
C LEU A 1119 -34.19 -33.74 30.40
N GLU A 1120 -33.44 -32.78 29.84
CA GLU A 1120 -32.44 -33.04 28.80
C GLU A 1120 -31.22 -33.79 29.34
N HIS A 1121 -30.77 -33.47 30.56
CA HIS A 1121 -29.65 -34.15 31.22
C HIS A 1121 -29.96 -35.61 31.49
N ALA A 1122 -31.15 -35.86 32.04
CA ALA A 1122 -31.57 -37.20 32.36
C ALA A 1122 -31.75 -38.01 31.07
N HIS A 1123 -32.44 -37.48 30.04
CA HIS A 1123 -32.62 -38.16 28.75
C HIS A 1123 -31.28 -38.56 28.11
N PHE A 1124 -30.30 -37.65 28.05
CA PHE A 1124 -28.97 -37.92 27.46
C PHE A 1124 -28.20 -39.04 28.16
N ILE A 1125 -28.32 -39.14 29.50
CA ILE A 1125 -27.67 -40.20 30.29
C ILE A 1125 -28.43 -41.51 30.15
N PHE A 1126 -29.76 -41.48 30.21
CA PHE A 1126 -30.65 -42.65 30.17
C PHE A 1126 -30.59 -43.40 28.83
N GLU A 1127 -30.42 -42.72 27.69
CA GLU A 1127 -30.18 -43.35 26.38
C GLU A 1127 -28.95 -44.26 26.33
N ARG A 1128 -27.97 -44.01 27.20
CA ARG A 1128 -26.63 -44.63 27.14
C ARG A 1128 -26.41 -45.72 28.20
N LEU A 1129 -27.45 -46.04 28.98
CA LEU A 1129 -27.43 -47.12 29.97
C LEU A 1129 -27.77 -48.46 29.34
N ASP A 1130 -27.06 -49.51 29.74
CA ASP A 1130 -27.41 -50.88 29.34
C ASP A 1130 -28.69 -51.38 30.06
N ASP A 1131 -29.24 -52.52 29.63
CA ASP A 1131 -30.50 -53.05 30.18
C ASP A 1131 -30.42 -53.45 31.66
N ARG A 1132 -29.22 -53.79 32.16
CA ARG A 1132 -28.97 -54.20 33.55
C ARG A 1132 -28.84 -52.98 34.48
N GLN A 1133 -28.21 -51.94 33.96
CA GLN A 1133 -28.13 -50.61 34.54
C GLN A 1133 -29.53 -50.00 34.61
N TRP A 1134 -30.25 -49.91 33.48
CA TRP A 1134 -31.60 -49.36 33.38
C TRP A 1134 -32.58 -49.94 34.42
N SER A 1135 -32.58 -51.26 34.57
CA SER A 1135 -33.46 -51.98 35.51
C SER A 1135 -33.14 -51.70 36.98
N ARG A 1136 -31.88 -51.45 37.35
CA ARG A 1136 -31.49 -51.01 38.70
C ARG A 1136 -31.94 -49.57 39.00
N PHE A 1137 -32.03 -48.72 37.97
CA PHE A 1137 -32.37 -47.29 38.11
C PHE A 1137 -33.88 -46.99 38.15
N LEU A 1138 -34.72 -47.93 37.70
CA LEU A 1138 -36.18 -47.71 37.64
C LEU A 1138 -36.79 -47.51 39.04
N LEU A 1139 -36.32 -48.27 40.05
CA LEU A 1139 -36.90 -48.29 41.39
C LEU A 1139 -36.70 -46.99 42.19
N PRO A 1140 -35.49 -46.39 42.23
CA PRO A 1140 -35.27 -45.09 42.87
C PRO A 1140 -36.01 -43.93 42.17
N LEU A 1141 -36.06 -43.96 40.82
CA LEU A 1141 -36.71 -42.91 40.02
C LEU A 1141 -38.24 -42.88 40.22
N MET A 1142 -38.86 -44.06 40.34
CA MET A 1142 -40.27 -44.22 40.70
C MET A 1142 -40.59 -43.61 42.07
N LYS A 1143 -39.63 -43.60 43.01
CA LYS A 1143 -39.80 -43.00 44.34
C LYS A 1143 -39.67 -41.47 44.32
N THR A 1144 -39.01 -40.88 43.32
CA THR A 1144 -38.72 -39.43 43.26
C THR A 1144 -39.56 -38.64 42.23
N SER A 1145 -40.00 -39.25 41.12
CA SER A 1145 -40.88 -38.59 40.14
C SER A 1145 -41.64 -39.59 39.25
N LEU A 1146 -42.94 -39.72 39.50
CA LEU A 1146 -43.82 -40.65 38.78
C LEU A 1146 -43.98 -40.27 37.29
N GLY A 1147 -44.15 -38.98 36.99
CA GLY A 1147 -44.34 -38.47 35.62
C GLY A 1147 -43.10 -38.63 34.75
N PHE A 1148 -41.91 -38.45 35.33
CA PHE A 1148 -40.64 -38.63 34.62
C PHE A 1148 -40.34 -40.10 34.35
N THR A 1149 -40.67 -40.98 35.29
CA THR A 1149 -40.60 -42.43 35.09
C THR A 1149 -41.49 -42.87 33.93
N ARG A 1150 -42.73 -42.35 33.85
CA ARG A 1150 -43.67 -42.65 32.78
C ARG A 1150 -43.13 -42.26 31.39
N TYR A 1151 -42.60 -41.04 31.24
CA TYR A 1151 -41.98 -40.58 30.00
C TYR A 1151 -40.85 -41.49 29.51
N LEU A 1152 -39.97 -41.95 30.42
CA LEU A 1152 -38.86 -42.83 30.07
C LEU A 1152 -39.31 -44.27 29.71
N LEU A 1153 -40.38 -44.77 30.34
CA LEU A 1153 -40.97 -46.07 30.03
C LEU A 1153 -41.66 -46.08 28.67
N GLU A 1154 -42.42 -45.03 28.33
CA GLU A 1154 -43.08 -44.87 27.04
C GLU A 1154 -42.08 -44.75 25.88
N TYR A 1155 -40.93 -44.09 26.11
CA TYR A 1155 -39.89 -43.90 25.09
C TYR A 1155 -39.13 -45.18 24.70
N ARG A 1156 -38.85 -46.10 25.64
CA ARG A 1156 -37.94 -47.23 25.39
C ARG A 1156 -38.59 -48.47 24.74
N GLN A 1157 -39.93 -48.52 24.64
CA GLN A 1157 -40.73 -49.56 23.95
C GLN A 1157 -40.25 -51.02 24.13
N LYS A 1158 -39.80 -51.42 25.33
CA LYS A 1158 -39.39 -52.82 25.61
C LYS A 1158 -40.06 -53.35 26.88
N PRO A 1159 -40.44 -54.63 26.93
CA PRO A 1159 -41.01 -55.24 28.12
C PRO A 1159 -39.97 -55.26 29.26
N ILE A 1160 -40.41 -54.93 30.48
CA ILE A 1160 -39.61 -55.10 31.70
C ILE A 1160 -39.31 -56.59 31.85
N LEU A 1161 -38.03 -56.99 31.76
CA LEU A 1161 -37.62 -58.39 31.89
C LEU A 1161 -38.04 -58.95 33.26
N PRO A 1162 -38.65 -60.14 33.34
CA PRO A 1162 -39.28 -60.68 34.55
C PRO A 1162 -38.29 -61.27 35.59
N ASN A 1163 -37.04 -60.82 35.62
CA ASN A 1163 -36.07 -61.28 36.62
C ASN A 1163 -35.96 -60.33 37.82
N PHE A 1164 -37.11 -59.99 38.41
CA PHE A 1164 -37.20 -59.40 39.75
C PHE A 1164 -37.58 -60.49 40.77
N CYS A 1165 -36.71 -61.47 41.00
CA CYS A 1165 -36.95 -62.53 41.99
C CYS A 1165 -36.50 -62.19 43.42
N TYR A 1166 -36.07 -60.95 43.70
CA TYR A 1166 -35.75 -60.54 45.07
C TYR A 1166 -36.23 -59.11 45.29
N LEU A 1167 -37.47 -58.94 45.76
CA LEU A 1167 -38.00 -57.81 46.57
C LEU A 1167 -39.54 -57.93 46.63
N ASN A 1168 -40.04 -58.78 47.54
CA ASN A 1168 -41.46 -59.14 47.63
C ASN A 1168 -42.41 -58.01 48.09
N ASN A 1169 -41.91 -56.87 48.56
CA ASN A 1169 -42.77 -55.78 49.09
C ASN A 1169 -42.96 -54.60 48.12
N ASP A 1170 -42.04 -54.35 47.19
CA ASP A 1170 -42.12 -53.21 46.25
C ASP A 1170 -43.00 -53.52 45.01
N MET A 1171 -43.16 -54.81 44.66
CA MET A 1171 -44.02 -55.25 43.53
C MET A 1171 -45.51 -55.00 43.76
N VAL A 1172 -45.97 -54.94 45.02
CA VAL A 1172 -47.37 -54.61 45.35
C VAL A 1172 -47.64 -53.13 45.08
N MET A 1173 -46.67 -52.25 45.35
CA MET A 1173 -46.79 -50.82 45.06
C MET A 1173 -46.78 -50.55 43.55
N ILE A 1174 -45.92 -51.25 42.79
CA ILE A 1174 -45.85 -51.16 41.33
C ILE A 1174 -47.12 -51.72 40.68
N ARG A 1175 -47.65 -52.85 41.15
CA ARG A 1175 -48.92 -53.43 40.67
C ARG A 1175 -50.09 -52.47 40.95
N ASN A 1176 -50.17 -51.88 42.14
CA ASN A 1176 -51.24 -50.93 42.48
C ASN A 1176 -51.16 -49.63 41.66
N ILE A 1177 -49.96 -49.17 41.28
CA ILE A 1177 -49.78 -48.00 40.40
C ILE A 1177 -50.20 -48.34 38.96
N MET A 1178 -49.82 -49.52 38.43
CA MET A 1178 -50.23 -49.97 37.10
C MET A 1178 -51.73 -50.26 37.01
N GLU A 1179 -52.35 -50.83 38.05
CA GLU A 1179 -53.81 -51.10 38.10
C GLU A 1179 -54.64 -49.82 38.29
N SER A 1180 -54.05 -48.72 38.75
CA SER A 1180 -54.73 -47.41 38.89
C SER A 1180 -54.73 -46.55 37.62
N THR A 1181 -53.90 -46.91 36.63
CA THR A 1181 -53.87 -46.28 35.32
C THR A 1181 -54.61 -47.19 34.34
N ASN A 1182 -55.80 -46.77 33.91
CA ASN A 1182 -56.76 -47.56 33.15
C ASN A 1182 -56.36 -47.76 31.65
N GLU A 1183 -55.08 -47.94 31.34
CA GLU A 1183 -54.52 -48.22 30.00
C GLU A 1183 -53.39 -49.25 30.05
#